data_AF-A0A2V5VKJ2-F1
#
_entry.id   AF-A0A2V5VKJ2-F1
#
_cell.length_a   1.000
_cell.length_b   1.000
_cell.length_c   1.000
_cell.angle_alpha   90.00
_cell.angle_beta   90.00
_cell.angle_gamma   90.00
#
_symmetry.space_group_name_H-M   'P 1'
#
loop_
_entity.id
_entity.type
_entity.pdbx_description
1 polymer ?
#
loop_
_entity_poly.entity_id
_entity_poly.type
_entity_poly.pdbx_seq_one_letter_code
_entity_poly.pdbx_strand_id
1 'polypeptide(L)'
;GAAMMLAGENSREVAERVKARLTEIQEKLPDNVQVQPQYDRSILINKTIHTVSTNLFEGAILVTALLFALLGNWRGALILTMAIPLSFLFALTGMVKLGVSGNLMSLGAVDFGLLIDGAVVIVENVVRQLGIRQHELGRRLTSEERSQIVLAASKQVAHPMFFGVVIIAIVYIPILALTGIEGKMFHPMAVTVMLALTGALVLALTLMPVLCSFLLRGRIGEGDNFVIRAAKNIYEPLLRVVLAARWLVVIVAIAVFAGSLWLFTHLGAEFVPKLDEGSITSMLYKPVGMSLDESVRTDLELEKTLLREFPEITRIFTRIGTSDIATDPMPPNECDVYIFYKPLDQWPKTPGRPRNKAELNSQIDATLKKLDPNYKILFAQPIEERFNEMLEGTKAELAVKIFGDDYDVLEKLGDQIKGILEKTPGAEEVEHETEGRRPQLLIEARHDELQRYSLSASEVNKAVSAALAGKVVGTAIDGEKRYDIVVRMPEEIRADNEKIRQLPLRVGDHGLVKMGEVVDLKTVEVVEPIFRDEGHRRAAILVNLNTSDVEGFVHQAEERIKQEVKMPEGYLVEFGGQYKNLEQARARLMVVVPAALALIFILIFLAFGSIRQAFLVYTGIPLAVTGGVLSLWLRGMPFSISAAIGFIALSGVAALNGLVLISYFNQLREQGRSVREAVIEGSLTRLRPVLMTALVASFGFVPMAIATGTGAEVQRPLATVVIGGILSSTFLTLIVLPVLYAWLERDGKRADKPAERPELKLEPALT
;
A
#
# COMPACT_ATOMS: atom_id res chain seq x y z
N GLY A 1 22.71 18.96 -9.26
CA GLY A 1 23.21 18.22 -8.09
C GLY A 1 22.04 17.63 -7.33
N ALA A 2 22.25 16.55 -6.59
CA ALA A 2 21.23 15.88 -5.77
C ALA A 2 21.70 15.83 -4.30
N ALA A 3 20.77 16.00 -3.36
CA ALA A 3 21.04 15.76 -1.94
C ALA A 3 20.71 14.31 -1.61
N MET A 4 21.71 13.53 -1.19
CA MET A 4 21.49 12.16 -0.73
C MET A 4 21.18 12.15 0.76
N MET A 5 20.18 11.37 1.17
CA MET A 5 19.89 11.13 2.58
C MET A 5 20.61 9.86 3.05
N LEU A 6 20.97 9.80 4.32
CA LEU A 6 21.47 8.56 4.91
C LEU A 6 20.35 7.52 5.01
N ALA A 7 20.70 6.25 4.89
CA ALA A 7 19.74 5.16 5.02
C ALA A 7 19.06 5.22 6.41
N GLY A 8 17.72 5.30 6.42
CA GLY A 8 16.92 5.37 7.64
C GLY A 8 16.66 6.79 8.19
N GLU A 9 17.26 7.84 7.61
CA GLU A 9 16.92 9.22 7.99
C GLU A 9 15.53 9.65 7.49
N ASN A 10 14.96 10.66 8.15
CA ASN A 10 13.68 11.24 7.75
C ASN A 10 13.86 12.15 6.53
N SER A 11 13.29 11.73 5.40
CA SER A 11 13.39 12.45 4.12
C SER A 11 12.83 13.88 4.16
N ARG A 12 11.75 14.12 4.92
CA ARG A 12 11.18 15.47 5.10
C ARG A 12 12.13 16.37 5.89
N GLU A 13 12.68 15.88 6.99
CA GLU A 13 13.60 16.67 7.82
C GLU A 13 14.90 17.00 7.06
N VAL A 14 15.45 16.02 6.33
CA VAL A 14 16.61 16.26 5.46
C VAL A 14 16.30 17.32 4.40
N ALA A 15 15.15 17.24 3.74
CA ALA A 15 14.75 18.22 2.73
C ALA A 15 14.64 19.65 3.30
N GLU A 16 14.05 19.82 4.48
CA GLU A 16 13.96 21.13 5.15
C GLU A 16 15.35 21.66 5.56
N ARG A 17 16.23 20.79 6.09
CA ARG A 17 17.62 21.15 6.40
C ARG A 17 18.38 21.61 5.15
N VAL A 18 18.23 20.88 4.05
CA VAL A 18 18.86 21.23 2.76
C VAL A 18 18.31 22.56 2.25
N LYS A 19 16.99 22.77 2.30
CA LYS A 19 16.35 24.01 1.86
C LYS A 19 16.86 25.24 2.63
N ALA A 20 16.99 25.13 3.95
CA ALA A 20 17.58 26.20 4.77
C ALA A 20 19.02 26.51 4.36
N ARG A 21 19.84 25.47 4.12
CA ARG A 21 21.23 25.65 3.65
C ARG A 21 21.32 26.23 2.24
N LEU A 22 20.40 25.89 1.34
CA LEU A 22 20.35 26.49 0.00
C LEU A 22 20.07 27.99 0.05
N THR A 23 19.24 28.46 0.99
CA THR A 23 19.02 29.89 1.21
C THR A 23 20.31 30.59 1.68
N GLU A 24 21.02 30.02 2.64
CA GLU A 24 22.32 30.54 3.10
C GLU A 24 23.38 30.55 1.99
N ILE A 25 23.37 29.56 1.10
CA ILE A 25 24.29 29.49 -0.05
C ILE A 25 23.93 30.55 -1.09
N GLN A 26 22.64 30.76 -1.36
CA GLN A 26 22.17 31.75 -2.34
C GLN A 26 22.64 33.17 -2.00
N GLU A 27 22.76 33.53 -0.71
CA GLU A 27 23.30 34.83 -0.26
C GLU A 27 24.81 34.99 -0.52
N LYS A 28 25.54 33.88 -0.67
CA LYS A 28 26.99 33.88 -0.92
C LYS A 28 27.34 33.75 -2.39
N LEU A 29 26.36 33.43 -3.24
CA LEU A 29 26.56 33.31 -4.67
C LEU A 29 26.58 34.70 -5.33
N PRO A 30 27.29 34.84 -6.46
CA PRO A 30 27.23 36.07 -7.26
C PRO A 30 25.79 36.41 -7.66
N ASP A 31 25.48 37.71 -7.79
CA ASP A 31 24.13 38.21 -8.08
C ASP A 31 23.48 37.61 -9.35
N ASN A 32 24.28 37.09 -10.28
CA ASN A 32 23.84 36.48 -11.53
C ASN A 32 23.62 34.96 -11.47
N VAL A 33 23.78 34.31 -10.30
CA VAL A 33 23.62 32.86 -10.14
C VAL A 33 22.45 32.57 -9.21
N GLN A 34 21.46 31.81 -9.69
CA GLN A 34 20.30 31.39 -8.90
C GLN A 34 20.25 29.86 -8.77
N VAL A 35 20.03 29.38 -7.54
CA VAL A 35 19.82 27.96 -7.26
C VAL A 35 18.33 27.69 -7.11
N GLN A 36 17.77 26.90 -8.01
CA GLN A 36 16.35 26.52 -8.00
C GLN A 36 16.18 25.02 -7.74
N PRO A 37 15.37 24.62 -6.73
CA PRO A 37 15.11 23.21 -6.46
C PRO A 37 14.19 22.62 -7.53
N GLN A 38 14.70 21.63 -8.27
CA GLN A 38 13.95 20.98 -9.36
C GLN A 38 12.97 19.91 -8.87
N TYR A 39 13.36 19.13 -7.85
CA TYR A 39 12.54 18.08 -7.25
C TYR A 39 12.64 18.13 -5.72
N ASP A 40 11.50 18.08 -5.04
CA ASP A 40 11.41 18.13 -3.57
C ASP A 40 10.36 17.12 -3.07
N ARG A 41 10.84 16.05 -2.43
CA ARG A 41 10.01 14.98 -1.86
C ARG A 41 9.14 15.46 -0.69
N SER A 42 9.52 16.54 0.00
CA SER A 42 8.75 17.06 1.14
C SER A 42 7.34 17.51 0.72
N ILE A 43 7.17 17.97 -0.52
CA ILE A 43 5.88 18.39 -1.09
C ILE A 43 4.89 17.22 -1.08
N LEU A 44 5.32 16.06 -1.59
CA LEU A 44 4.50 14.85 -1.61
C LEU A 44 4.18 14.40 -0.19
N ILE A 45 5.20 14.29 0.67
CA ILE A 45 5.04 13.85 2.06
C ILE A 45 4.03 14.73 2.81
N ASN A 46 4.13 16.05 2.66
CA ASN A 46 3.22 17.00 3.30
C ASN A 46 1.79 16.88 2.76
N LYS A 47 1.62 16.69 1.44
CA LYS A 47 0.29 16.43 0.84
C LYS A 47 -0.32 15.15 1.40
N THR A 48 0.45 14.07 1.44
CA THR A 48 -0.02 12.78 1.94
C THR A 48 -0.38 12.85 3.43
N ILE A 49 0.45 13.49 4.26
CA ILE A 49 0.15 13.72 5.68
C ILE A 49 -1.13 14.56 5.83
N HIS A 50 -1.30 15.59 5.00
CA HIS A 50 -2.51 16.41 5.01
C HIS A 50 -3.74 15.58 4.66
N THR A 51 -3.70 14.75 3.61
CA THR A 51 -4.79 13.85 3.23
C THR A 51 -5.15 12.89 4.37
N VAL A 52 -4.16 12.25 5.00
CA VAL A 52 -4.42 11.35 6.14
C VAL A 52 -5.00 12.11 7.33
N SER A 53 -4.44 13.28 7.66
CA SER A 53 -4.92 14.10 8.76
C SER A 53 -6.36 14.55 8.54
N THR A 54 -6.71 14.96 7.32
CA THR A 54 -8.08 15.36 6.96
C THR A 54 -9.03 14.17 7.03
N ASN A 55 -8.66 13.02 6.47
CA ASN A 55 -9.48 11.80 6.53
C ASN A 55 -9.74 11.35 7.97
N LEU A 56 -8.71 11.38 8.83
CA LEU A 56 -8.85 11.06 10.25
C LEU A 56 -9.72 12.10 10.96
N PHE A 57 -9.54 13.39 10.69
CA PHE A 57 -10.34 14.43 11.31
C PHE A 57 -11.81 14.35 10.91
N GLU A 58 -12.10 14.18 9.62
CA GLU A 58 -13.46 13.95 9.10
C GLU A 58 -14.07 12.68 9.68
N GLY A 59 -13.30 11.59 9.76
CA GLY A 59 -13.73 10.34 10.39
C GLY A 59 -14.10 10.52 11.86
N ALA A 60 -13.28 11.23 12.63
CA ALA A 60 -13.54 11.52 14.04
C ALA A 60 -14.78 12.41 14.24
N ILE A 61 -14.97 13.42 13.39
CA ILE A 61 -16.18 14.27 13.43
C ILE A 61 -17.42 13.44 13.10
N LEU A 62 -17.35 12.63 12.05
CA LEU A 62 -18.49 11.86 11.57
C LEU A 62 -18.89 10.80 12.60
N VAL A 63 -17.92 10.09 13.17
CA VAL A 63 -18.12 9.19 14.31
C VAL A 63 -18.74 9.93 15.48
N THR A 64 -18.21 11.11 15.85
CA THR A 64 -18.75 11.92 16.94
C THR A 64 -20.21 12.29 16.69
N ALA A 65 -20.53 12.83 15.51
CA ALA A 65 -21.91 13.20 15.14
C ALA A 65 -22.86 12.00 15.24
N LEU A 66 -22.41 10.82 14.79
CA LEU A 66 -23.18 9.59 14.87
C LEU A 66 -23.40 9.13 16.32
N LEU A 67 -22.39 9.23 17.19
CA LEU A 67 -22.54 8.95 18.62
C LEU A 67 -23.59 9.86 19.25
N PHE A 68 -23.55 11.17 18.98
CA PHE A 68 -24.58 12.11 19.47
C PHE A 68 -25.98 11.74 18.95
N ALA A 69 -26.09 11.30 17.70
CA ALA A 69 -27.36 10.91 17.10
C ALA A 69 -27.92 9.58 17.62
N LEU A 70 -27.08 8.61 18.00
CA LEU A 70 -27.51 7.25 18.38
C LEU A 70 -27.66 7.05 19.90
N LEU A 71 -26.84 7.71 20.73
CA LEU A 71 -26.85 7.50 22.18
C LEU A 71 -28.05 8.15 22.88
N GLY A 72 -28.60 9.23 22.33
CA GLY A 72 -29.72 9.99 22.92
C GLY A 72 -29.35 10.75 24.21
N ASN A 73 -28.21 10.43 24.84
CA ASN A 73 -27.64 11.15 25.97
C ASN A 73 -26.37 11.89 25.54
N TRP A 74 -26.45 13.21 25.44
CA TRP A 74 -25.33 14.06 25.02
C TRP A 74 -24.10 13.94 25.92
N ARG A 75 -24.27 13.63 27.22
CA ARG A 75 -23.15 13.45 28.14
C ARG A 75 -22.44 12.12 27.92
N GLY A 76 -23.20 11.07 27.63
CA GLY A 76 -22.64 9.77 27.24
C GLY A 76 -21.86 9.88 25.93
N ALA A 77 -22.42 10.59 24.94
CA ALA A 77 -21.73 10.87 23.69
C ALA A 77 -20.43 11.65 23.90
N LEU A 78 -20.43 12.70 24.76
CA LEU A 78 -19.22 13.46 25.08
C LEU A 78 -18.11 12.60 25.71
N ILE A 79 -18.46 11.69 26.63
CA ILE A 79 -17.49 10.78 27.27
C ILE A 79 -16.84 9.89 26.20
N LEU A 80 -17.63 9.35 25.27
CA LEU A 80 -17.11 8.53 24.18
C LEU A 80 -16.26 9.32 23.19
N THR A 81 -16.66 10.54 22.85
CA THR A 81 -15.86 11.43 22.00
C THR A 81 -14.51 11.73 22.63
N MET A 82 -14.40 11.83 23.96
CA MET A 82 -13.10 12.00 24.63
C MET A 82 -12.20 10.76 24.51
N ALA A 83 -12.75 9.56 24.33
CA ALA A 83 -11.97 8.34 24.17
C ALA A 83 -11.12 8.37 22.89
N ILE A 84 -11.62 9.00 21.83
CA ILE A 84 -10.98 9.11 20.51
C ILE A 84 -9.59 9.78 20.60
N PRO A 85 -9.46 11.06 21.00
CA PRO A 85 -8.17 11.75 21.04
C PRO A 85 -7.23 11.15 22.09
N LEU A 86 -7.75 10.64 23.22
CA LEU A 86 -6.92 10.04 24.26
C LEU A 86 -6.30 8.70 23.81
N SER A 87 -7.06 7.87 23.10
CA SER A 87 -6.53 6.60 22.56
C SER A 87 -5.50 6.88 21.46
N PHE A 88 -5.76 7.89 20.63
CA PHE A 88 -4.82 8.30 19.60
C PHE A 88 -3.53 8.91 20.18
N LEU A 89 -3.63 9.72 21.24
CA LEU A 89 -2.47 10.25 21.95
C LEU A 89 -1.60 9.13 22.55
N PHE A 90 -2.24 8.10 23.10
CA PHE A 90 -1.55 6.91 23.58
C PHE A 90 -0.80 6.20 22.44
N ALA A 91 -1.46 6.02 21.28
CA ALA A 91 -0.86 5.43 20.10
C ALA A 91 0.36 6.22 19.61
N LEU A 92 0.23 7.55 19.44
CA LEU A 92 1.32 8.43 19.01
C LEU A 92 2.50 8.39 19.98
N THR A 93 2.25 8.41 21.29
CA THR A 93 3.30 8.31 22.31
C THR A 93 4.04 6.98 22.22
N GLY A 94 3.32 5.88 21.98
CA GLY A 94 3.89 4.56 21.76
C GLY A 94 4.73 4.49 20.47
N MET A 95 4.23 5.06 19.37
CA MET A 95 4.95 5.12 18.09
C MET A 95 6.29 5.82 18.22
N VAL A 96 6.32 6.99 18.90
CA VAL A 96 7.56 7.74 19.14
C VAL A 96 8.57 6.91 19.94
N LYS A 97 8.12 6.18 20.97
CA LYS A 97 9.01 5.32 21.77
C LYS A 97 9.54 4.11 21.00
N LEU A 98 8.75 3.55 20.08
CA LEU A 98 9.12 2.40 19.26
C LEU A 98 9.85 2.79 17.97
N GLY A 99 10.03 4.08 17.68
CA GLY A 99 10.66 4.56 16.44
C GLY A 99 9.79 4.29 15.20
N VAL A 100 8.48 4.14 15.35
CA VAL A 100 7.56 3.91 14.23
C VAL A 100 7.23 5.24 13.56
N SER A 101 7.57 5.37 12.28
CA SER A 101 7.30 6.59 11.51
C SER A 101 5.80 6.83 11.33
N GLY A 102 5.34 8.07 11.58
CA GLY A 102 3.99 8.51 11.21
C GLY A 102 3.90 8.81 9.71
N ASN A 103 3.40 7.85 8.94
CA ASN A 103 3.24 7.94 7.49
C ASN A 103 1.82 7.52 7.05
N LEU A 104 1.60 7.54 5.73
CA LEU A 104 0.34 7.14 5.11
C LEU A 104 -0.16 5.76 5.58
N MET A 105 0.75 4.79 5.65
CA MET A 105 0.44 3.40 5.98
C MET A 105 0.18 3.23 7.47
N SER A 106 0.96 3.89 8.33
CA SER A 106 0.82 3.75 9.79
C SER A 106 -0.46 4.42 10.31
N LEU A 107 -0.73 5.64 9.85
CA LEU A 107 -1.86 6.44 10.31
C LEU A 107 -3.16 6.12 9.54
N GLY A 108 -3.02 5.65 8.30
CA GLY A 108 -4.15 5.39 7.40
C GLY A 108 -5.04 4.22 7.74
N ALA A 109 -4.62 3.34 8.65
CA ALA A 109 -5.43 2.19 9.07
C ALA A 109 -6.09 2.37 10.44
N VAL A 110 -5.94 3.55 11.06
CA VAL A 110 -6.54 3.83 12.35
C VAL A 110 -8.01 4.16 12.15
N ASP A 111 -8.90 3.24 12.51
CA ASP A 111 -10.34 3.48 12.56
C ASP A 111 -10.82 3.77 13.97
N PHE A 112 -11.44 4.93 14.13
CA PHE A 112 -12.00 5.34 15.40
C PHE A 112 -13.14 4.46 15.85
N GLY A 113 -13.91 3.85 14.95
CA GLY A 113 -15.01 3.00 15.36
C GLY A 113 -14.54 1.73 16.03
N LEU A 114 -13.51 1.07 15.48
CA LEU A 114 -12.81 -0.01 16.17
C LEU A 114 -12.25 0.42 17.53
N LEU A 115 -11.65 1.62 17.61
CA LEU A 115 -11.04 2.13 18.84
C LEU A 115 -12.06 2.40 19.94
N ILE A 116 -13.24 2.94 19.60
CA ILE A 116 -14.23 3.30 20.62
C ILE A 116 -15.22 2.19 20.93
N ASP A 117 -15.23 1.09 20.19
CA ASP A 117 -16.17 -0.02 20.39
C ASP A 117 -16.19 -0.50 21.86
N GLY A 118 -15.00 -0.73 22.42
CA GLY A 118 -14.74 -0.96 23.85
C GLY A 118 -15.51 -0.03 24.78
N ALA A 119 -15.33 1.27 24.56
CA ALA A 119 -15.92 2.32 25.36
C ALA A 119 -17.44 2.41 25.14
N VAL A 120 -17.92 2.28 23.90
CA VAL A 120 -19.34 2.34 23.53
C VAL A 120 -20.12 1.28 24.29
N VAL A 121 -19.65 0.03 24.31
CA VAL A 121 -20.35 -1.07 25.00
C VAL A 121 -20.44 -0.81 26.51
N ILE A 122 -19.37 -0.29 27.14
CA ILE A 122 -19.36 0.04 28.57
C ILE A 122 -20.31 1.19 28.87
N VAL A 123 -20.18 2.31 28.16
CA VAL A 123 -21.00 3.51 28.40
C VAL A 123 -22.47 3.23 28.12
N GLU A 124 -22.81 2.50 27.06
CA GLU A 124 -24.20 2.13 26.77
C GLU A 124 -24.78 1.21 27.84
N ASN A 125 -24.03 0.20 28.31
CA ASN A 125 -24.52 -0.66 29.39
C ASN A 125 -24.72 0.12 30.70
N VAL A 126 -23.82 1.06 31.02
CA VAL A 126 -23.95 1.94 32.18
C VAL A 126 -25.17 2.86 32.05
N VAL A 127 -25.37 3.52 30.90
CA VAL A 127 -26.53 4.39 30.64
C VAL A 127 -27.83 3.60 30.77
N ARG A 128 -27.89 2.39 30.22
CA ARG A 128 -29.05 1.49 30.31
C ARG A 128 -29.37 1.11 31.77
N GLN A 129 -28.37 0.63 32.53
CA GLN A 129 -28.57 0.20 33.91
C GLN A 129 -28.97 1.36 34.82
N LEU A 130 -28.41 2.56 34.61
CA LEU A 130 -28.83 3.75 35.32
C LEU A 130 -30.27 4.18 34.99
N GLY A 131 -30.70 4.03 33.73
CA GLY A 131 -32.07 4.29 33.29
C GLY A 131 -33.08 3.38 33.99
N ILE A 132 -32.86 2.07 33.94
CA ILE A 132 -33.71 1.06 34.60
C ILE A 132 -33.85 1.37 36.09
N ARG A 133 -32.73 1.63 36.77
CA ARG A 133 -32.74 1.86 38.22
C ARG A 133 -33.42 3.17 38.61
N GLN A 134 -33.29 4.22 37.80
CA GLN A 134 -34.03 5.47 38.01
C GLN A 134 -35.53 5.30 37.81
N HIS A 135 -35.94 4.48 36.82
CA HIS A 135 -37.35 4.18 36.57
C HIS A 135 -37.96 3.36 37.72
N GLU A 136 -37.26 2.33 38.20
CA GLU A 136 -37.66 1.52 39.36
C GLU A 136 -37.82 2.34 40.64
N LEU A 137 -36.90 3.27 40.90
CA LEU A 137 -36.90 4.07 42.13
C LEU A 137 -37.76 5.34 42.04
N GLY A 138 -38.17 5.76 40.84
CA GLY A 138 -38.95 7.00 40.60
C GLY A 138 -38.24 8.30 41.02
N ARG A 139 -36.98 8.23 41.45
CA ARG A 139 -36.19 9.35 41.97
C ARG A 139 -34.80 9.40 41.35
N ARG A 140 -34.11 10.53 41.55
CA ARG A 140 -32.70 10.66 41.18
C ARG A 140 -31.84 9.78 42.10
N LEU A 141 -30.83 9.14 41.52
CA LEU A 141 -29.83 8.35 42.25
C LEU A 141 -28.89 9.27 43.03
N THR A 142 -28.49 8.85 44.23
CA THR A 142 -27.42 9.51 44.99
C THR A 142 -26.06 9.26 44.32
N SER A 143 -25.03 10.02 44.71
CA SER A 143 -23.69 9.85 44.14
C SER A 143 -23.12 8.45 44.39
N GLU A 144 -23.41 7.88 45.57
CA GLU A 144 -22.91 6.59 46.01
C GLU A 144 -23.64 5.43 45.31
N GLU A 145 -24.97 5.51 45.21
CA GLU A 145 -25.79 4.56 44.44
C GLU A 145 -25.36 4.54 42.96
N ARG A 146 -25.15 5.72 42.36
CA ARG A 146 -24.67 5.82 40.98
C ARG A 146 -23.32 5.14 40.81
N SER A 147 -22.36 5.39 41.70
CA SER A 147 -21.03 4.79 41.57
C SER A 147 -21.06 3.28 41.71
N GLN A 148 -21.90 2.74 42.60
CA GLN A 148 -22.06 1.29 42.76
C GLN A 148 -22.69 0.66 41.51
N ILE A 149 -23.72 1.30 40.94
CA ILE A 149 -24.37 0.83 39.70
C ILE A 149 -23.40 0.88 38.53
N VAL A 150 -22.63 1.96 38.38
CA VAL A 150 -21.63 2.11 37.33
C VAL A 150 -20.57 1.00 37.45
N LEU A 151 -20.10 0.71 38.66
CA LEU A 151 -19.13 -0.37 38.89
C LEU A 151 -19.71 -1.75 38.55
N ALA A 152 -20.93 -2.05 38.99
CA ALA A 152 -21.60 -3.31 38.71
C ALA A 152 -21.87 -3.50 37.20
N ALA A 153 -22.38 -2.46 36.54
CA ALA A 153 -22.64 -2.46 35.10
C ALA A 153 -21.34 -2.60 34.29
N SER A 154 -20.24 -1.98 34.73
CA SER A 154 -18.94 -2.11 34.07
C SER A 154 -18.37 -3.52 34.24
N LYS A 155 -18.43 -4.09 35.45
CA LYS A 155 -17.98 -5.48 35.72
C LYS A 155 -18.73 -6.52 34.87
N GLN A 156 -20.02 -6.29 34.61
CA GLN A 156 -20.83 -7.18 33.77
C GLN A 156 -20.29 -7.33 32.34
N VAL A 157 -19.73 -6.26 31.75
CA VAL A 157 -19.28 -6.25 30.36
C VAL A 157 -17.75 -6.23 30.20
N ALA A 158 -16.99 -5.98 31.27
CA ALA A 158 -15.54 -5.86 31.23
C ALA A 158 -14.84 -7.11 30.67
N HIS A 159 -15.25 -8.31 31.10
CA HIS A 159 -14.59 -9.54 30.68
C HIS A 159 -14.81 -9.84 29.18
N PRO A 160 -16.04 -9.89 28.64
CA PRO A 160 -16.24 -10.05 27.19
C PRO A 160 -15.55 -8.98 26.35
N MET A 161 -15.53 -7.73 26.81
CA MET A 161 -14.88 -6.63 26.08
C MET A 161 -13.35 -6.75 26.09
N PHE A 162 -12.74 -7.12 27.21
CA PHE A 162 -11.29 -7.33 27.29
C PHE A 162 -10.83 -8.39 26.29
N PHE A 163 -11.46 -9.57 26.31
CA PHE A 163 -11.14 -10.64 25.35
C PHE A 163 -11.38 -10.21 23.91
N GLY A 164 -12.47 -9.49 23.65
CA GLY A 164 -12.81 -9.01 22.32
C GLY A 164 -11.78 -8.03 21.75
N VAL A 165 -11.36 -7.01 22.50
CA VAL A 165 -10.33 -6.06 22.04
C VAL A 165 -8.96 -6.74 21.91
N VAL A 166 -8.64 -7.68 22.81
CA VAL A 166 -7.41 -8.50 22.71
C VAL A 166 -7.43 -9.37 21.46
N ILE A 167 -8.57 -9.98 21.10
CA ILE A 167 -8.73 -10.73 19.85
C ILE A 167 -8.44 -9.81 18.66
N ILE A 168 -9.04 -8.62 18.61
CA ILE A 168 -8.78 -7.66 17.53
C ILE A 168 -7.29 -7.28 17.47
N ALA A 169 -6.65 -6.99 18.60
CA ALA A 169 -5.22 -6.65 18.62
C ALA A 169 -4.34 -7.81 18.15
N ILE A 170 -4.62 -9.03 18.60
CA ILE A 170 -3.85 -10.24 18.24
C ILE A 170 -3.99 -10.58 16.75
N VAL A 171 -5.12 -10.25 16.12
CA VAL A 171 -5.34 -10.42 14.68
C VAL A 171 -4.33 -9.63 13.82
N TYR A 172 -3.70 -8.59 14.37
CA TYR A 172 -2.62 -7.86 13.71
C TYR A 172 -1.23 -8.48 13.92
N ILE A 173 -1.05 -9.43 14.85
CA ILE A 173 0.26 -10.09 15.09
C ILE A 173 0.76 -10.85 13.86
N PRO A 174 -0.06 -11.63 13.13
CA PRO A 174 0.38 -12.31 11.93
C PRO A 174 0.90 -11.37 10.83
N ILE A 175 0.45 -10.11 10.81
CA ILE A 175 0.95 -9.09 9.88
C ILE A 175 2.41 -8.74 10.18
N LEU A 176 2.84 -8.85 11.45
CA LEU A 176 4.25 -8.70 11.84
C LEU A 176 5.13 -9.88 11.42
N ALA A 177 4.55 -10.97 10.92
CA ALA A 177 5.32 -12.09 10.34
C ALA A 177 5.63 -11.89 8.85
N LEU A 178 5.03 -10.86 8.22
CA LEU A 178 5.36 -10.49 6.85
C LEU A 178 6.83 -10.05 6.79
N THR A 179 7.54 -10.43 5.73
CA THR A 179 8.94 -10.04 5.55
C THR A 179 9.09 -9.16 4.31
N GLY A 180 10.30 -8.79 3.91
CA GLY A 180 10.50 -8.03 2.67
C GLY A 180 9.78 -6.68 2.61
N ILE A 181 9.17 -6.41 1.45
CA ILE A 181 8.57 -5.11 1.11
C ILE A 181 7.25 -4.91 1.84
N GLU A 182 6.38 -5.91 1.80
CA GLU A 182 5.08 -5.83 2.45
C GLU A 182 5.23 -5.72 3.98
N GLY A 183 6.27 -6.35 4.55
CA GLY A 183 6.66 -6.12 5.94
C GLY A 183 6.99 -4.64 6.22
N LYS A 184 7.89 -4.03 5.44
CA LYS A 184 8.24 -2.60 5.59
C LYS A 184 7.04 -1.66 5.43
N MET A 185 6.09 -2.01 4.57
CA MET A 185 4.89 -1.22 4.32
C MET A 185 3.84 -1.34 5.44
N PHE A 186 3.59 -2.55 5.94
CA PHE A 186 2.44 -2.84 6.80
C PHE A 186 2.78 -3.11 8.28
N HIS A 187 4.05 -3.32 8.65
CA HIS A 187 4.43 -3.39 10.07
C HIS A 187 4.09 -2.11 10.84
N PRO A 188 4.42 -0.90 10.34
CA PRO A 188 4.07 0.35 11.04
C PRO A 188 2.57 0.46 11.31
N MET A 189 1.76 -0.01 10.36
CA MET A 189 0.30 -0.04 10.45
C MET A 189 -0.18 -0.96 11.57
N ALA A 190 0.27 -2.22 11.59
CA ALA A 190 -0.10 -3.19 12.61
C ALA A 190 0.29 -2.71 14.02
N VAL A 191 1.52 -2.21 14.20
CA VAL A 191 1.98 -1.67 15.49
C VAL A 191 1.12 -0.48 15.94
N THR A 192 0.81 0.44 15.02
CA THR A 192 0.00 1.63 15.35
C THR A 192 -1.40 1.25 15.84
N VAL A 193 -2.08 0.34 15.13
CA VAL A 193 -3.42 -0.12 15.52
C VAL A 193 -3.38 -0.89 16.85
N MET A 194 -2.40 -1.77 17.06
CA MET A 194 -2.26 -2.48 18.34
C MET A 194 -2.02 -1.53 19.52
N LEU A 195 -1.16 -0.51 19.35
CA LEU A 195 -0.95 0.52 20.37
C LEU A 195 -2.23 1.32 20.65
N ALA A 196 -2.95 1.70 19.59
CA ALA A 196 -4.19 2.44 19.72
C ALA A 196 -5.30 1.62 20.42
N LEU A 197 -5.46 0.35 20.07
CA LEU A 197 -6.40 -0.57 20.73
C LEU A 197 -6.03 -0.84 22.18
N THR A 198 -4.73 -0.98 22.47
CA THR A 198 -4.25 -1.14 23.85
C THR A 198 -4.57 0.11 24.68
N GLY A 199 -4.30 1.30 24.13
CA GLY A 199 -4.65 2.56 24.77
C GLY A 199 -6.17 2.69 24.99
N ALA A 200 -6.95 2.36 23.96
CA ALA A 200 -8.41 2.38 24.03
C ALA A 200 -8.96 1.40 25.08
N LEU A 201 -8.39 0.19 25.19
CA LEU A 201 -8.78 -0.79 26.20
C LEU A 201 -8.50 -0.30 27.62
N VAL A 202 -7.30 0.26 27.84
CA VAL A 202 -6.93 0.85 29.13
C VAL A 202 -7.90 1.96 29.51
N LEU A 203 -8.20 2.87 28.58
CA LEU A 203 -9.14 3.98 28.81
C LEU A 203 -10.57 3.49 29.03
N ALA A 204 -11.02 2.50 28.27
CA ALA A 204 -12.36 1.92 28.37
C ALA A 204 -12.61 1.26 29.73
N LEU A 205 -11.62 0.52 30.27
CA LEU A 205 -11.77 -0.18 31.55
C LEU A 205 -11.52 0.72 32.77
N THR A 206 -10.75 1.81 32.62
CA THR A 206 -10.36 2.67 33.76
C THR A 206 -11.06 4.03 33.73
N LEU A 207 -10.82 4.83 32.71
CA LEU A 207 -11.28 6.22 32.64
C LEU A 207 -12.78 6.33 32.34
N MET A 208 -13.32 5.51 31.43
CA MET A 208 -14.73 5.64 31.01
C MET A 208 -15.72 5.42 32.16
N PRO A 209 -15.61 4.37 33.00
CA PRO A 209 -16.49 4.18 34.16
C PRO A 209 -16.41 5.35 35.15
N VAL A 210 -15.21 5.89 35.37
CA VAL A 210 -14.99 7.04 36.26
C VAL A 210 -15.71 8.27 35.70
N LEU A 211 -15.51 8.59 34.42
CA LEU A 211 -16.18 9.71 33.77
C LEU A 211 -17.71 9.53 33.77
N CYS A 212 -18.22 8.33 33.56
CA CYS A 212 -19.64 8.01 33.69
C CYS A 212 -20.16 8.32 35.11
N SER A 213 -19.41 7.93 36.14
CA SER A 213 -19.76 8.22 37.54
C SER A 213 -19.78 9.72 37.85
N PHE A 214 -18.93 10.54 37.21
CA PHE A 214 -18.93 11.99 37.47
C PHE A 214 -19.93 12.78 36.61
N LEU A 215 -20.01 12.51 35.30
CA LEU A 215 -20.74 13.32 34.32
C LEU A 215 -22.20 12.88 34.10
N LEU A 216 -22.55 11.59 34.26
CA LEU A 216 -23.93 11.11 34.08
C LEU A 216 -24.82 11.47 35.28
N ARG A 217 -25.12 12.76 35.42
CA ARG A 217 -26.04 13.34 36.44
C ARG A 217 -27.42 13.65 35.84
N GLY A 218 -28.48 13.60 36.65
CA GLY A 218 -29.83 14.01 36.24
C GLY A 218 -30.75 12.84 35.86
N ARG A 219 -31.88 13.14 35.21
CA ARG A 219 -32.82 12.12 34.70
C ARG A 219 -32.26 11.53 33.43
N ILE A 220 -31.97 10.23 33.44
CA ILE A 220 -31.52 9.48 32.27
C ILE A 220 -32.78 8.91 31.63
N GLY A 221 -33.13 9.43 30.45
CA GLY A 221 -34.28 8.96 29.69
C GLY A 221 -34.04 7.54 29.17
N GLU A 222 -34.98 6.64 29.43
CA GLU A 222 -34.96 5.24 29.00
C GLU A 222 -35.41 5.05 27.53
N GLY A 223 -35.77 6.15 26.85
CA GLY A 223 -36.35 6.09 25.51
C GLY A 223 -35.34 5.70 24.44
N ASP A 224 -35.64 4.64 23.71
CA ASP A 224 -34.99 4.38 22.41
C ASP A 224 -35.20 5.60 21.49
N ASN A 225 -34.12 6.06 20.85
CA ASN A 225 -34.20 7.06 19.78
C ASN A 225 -35.15 6.57 18.67
N PHE A 226 -35.78 7.51 17.96
CA PHE A 226 -36.74 7.20 16.89
C PHE A 226 -36.20 6.14 15.90
N VAL A 227 -34.92 6.27 15.51
CA VAL A 227 -34.21 5.34 14.62
C VAL A 227 -34.14 3.92 15.20
N ILE A 228 -33.77 3.79 16.47
CA ILE A 228 -33.65 2.49 17.14
C ILE A 228 -35.03 1.85 17.35
N ARG A 229 -36.04 2.66 17.67
CA ARG A 229 -37.42 2.17 17.82
C ARG A 229 -37.98 1.63 16.50
N ALA A 230 -37.75 2.35 15.40
CA ALA A 230 -38.09 1.88 14.06
C ALA A 230 -37.35 0.58 13.71
N ALA A 231 -36.04 0.51 14.00
CA ALA A 231 -35.24 -0.69 13.77
C ALA A 231 -35.77 -1.90 14.57
N LYS A 232 -36.10 -1.72 15.87
CA LYS A 232 -36.70 -2.77 16.71
C LYS A 232 -38.04 -3.26 16.17
N ASN A 233 -38.91 -2.33 15.76
CA ASN A 233 -40.24 -2.67 15.22
C ASN A 233 -40.17 -3.48 13.91
N ILE A 234 -39.12 -3.31 13.12
CA ILE A 234 -38.88 -4.11 11.90
C ILE A 234 -38.17 -5.43 12.25
N TYR A 235 -37.20 -5.37 13.16
CA TYR A 235 -36.35 -6.50 13.51
C TYR A 235 -37.08 -7.58 14.30
N GLU A 236 -37.96 -7.22 15.24
CA GLU A 236 -38.71 -8.18 16.05
C GLU A 236 -39.57 -9.16 15.21
N PRO A 237 -40.47 -8.70 14.31
CA PRO A 237 -41.24 -9.61 13.47
C PRO A 237 -40.35 -10.41 12.52
N LEU A 238 -39.31 -9.79 11.96
CA LEU A 238 -38.35 -10.45 11.09
C LEU A 238 -37.66 -11.61 11.82
N LEU A 239 -37.16 -11.37 13.04
CA LEU A 239 -36.49 -12.40 13.85
C LEU A 239 -37.41 -13.58 14.16
N ARG A 240 -38.69 -13.32 14.49
CA ARG A 240 -39.66 -14.40 14.75
C ARG A 240 -39.92 -15.26 13.51
N VAL A 241 -40.03 -14.65 12.33
CA VAL A 241 -40.20 -15.36 11.05
C VAL A 241 -38.94 -16.16 10.69
N VAL A 242 -37.77 -15.54 10.83
CA VAL A 242 -36.46 -16.16 10.56
C VAL A 242 -36.23 -17.38 11.46
N LEU A 243 -36.59 -17.30 12.75
CA LEU A 243 -36.51 -18.44 13.68
C LEU A 243 -37.45 -19.60 13.28
N ALA A 244 -38.59 -19.31 12.65
CA ALA A 244 -39.50 -20.34 12.13
C ALA A 244 -38.99 -20.94 10.81
N ALA A 245 -38.41 -20.13 9.92
CA ALA A 245 -37.88 -20.51 8.62
C ALA A 245 -36.37 -20.83 8.63
N ARG A 246 -35.86 -21.41 9.73
CA ARG A 246 -34.42 -21.63 9.99
C ARG A 246 -33.64 -22.27 8.85
N TRP A 247 -34.22 -23.23 8.14
CA TRP A 247 -33.55 -23.95 7.05
C TRP A 247 -33.31 -23.04 5.84
N LEU A 248 -34.27 -22.16 5.52
CA LEU A 248 -34.19 -21.24 4.40
C LEU A 248 -33.10 -20.19 4.64
N VAL A 249 -32.99 -19.69 5.87
CA VAL A 249 -31.97 -18.71 6.27
C VAL A 249 -30.56 -19.28 6.11
N VAL A 250 -30.33 -20.51 6.56
CA VAL A 250 -29.03 -21.17 6.44
C VAL A 250 -28.69 -21.45 4.97
N ILE A 251 -29.66 -21.92 4.17
CA ILE A 251 -29.44 -22.14 2.71
C ILE A 251 -29.08 -20.83 2.02
N VAL A 252 -29.80 -19.73 2.31
CA VAL A 252 -29.50 -18.42 1.72
C VAL A 252 -28.11 -17.94 2.14
N ALA A 253 -27.73 -18.09 3.41
CA ALA A 253 -26.40 -17.72 3.88
C ALA A 253 -25.29 -18.53 3.17
N ILE A 254 -25.48 -19.83 2.98
CA ILE A 254 -24.54 -20.69 2.23
C ILE A 254 -24.51 -20.29 0.75
N ALA A 255 -25.65 -19.98 0.14
CA ALA A 255 -25.73 -19.56 -1.26
C ALA A 255 -25.02 -18.22 -1.49
N VAL A 256 -25.20 -17.25 -0.59
CA VAL A 256 -24.49 -15.95 -0.63
C VAL A 256 -22.99 -16.16 -0.46
N PHE A 257 -22.57 -17.04 0.46
CA PHE A 257 -21.16 -17.37 0.64
C PHE A 257 -20.57 -18.04 -0.61
N ALA A 258 -21.24 -19.04 -1.18
CA ALA A 258 -20.80 -19.70 -2.41
C ALA A 258 -20.73 -18.74 -3.60
N GLY A 259 -21.73 -17.85 -3.73
CA GLY A 259 -21.73 -16.79 -4.74
C GLY A 259 -20.57 -15.80 -4.57
N SER A 260 -20.21 -15.48 -3.31
CA SER A 260 -19.04 -14.63 -3.04
C SER A 260 -17.72 -15.31 -3.37
N LEU A 261 -17.58 -16.63 -3.15
CA LEU A 261 -16.39 -17.38 -3.57
C LEU A 261 -16.26 -17.37 -5.10
N TRP A 262 -17.38 -17.58 -5.81
CA TRP A 262 -17.39 -17.48 -7.25
C TRP A 262 -17.00 -16.07 -7.72
N LEU A 263 -17.52 -15.02 -7.09
CA LEU A 263 -17.17 -13.64 -7.40
C LEU A 263 -15.68 -13.35 -7.12
N PHE A 264 -15.15 -13.90 -6.04
CA PHE A 264 -13.74 -13.75 -5.67
C PHE A 264 -12.81 -14.33 -6.76
N THR A 265 -13.17 -15.44 -7.39
CA THR A 265 -12.37 -16.00 -8.51
C THR A 265 -12.34 -15.14 -9.77
N HIS A 266 -13.20 -14.11 -9.87
CA HIS A 266 -13.24 -13.16 -10.99
C HIS A 266 -12.62 -11.79 -10.63
N LEU A 267 -12.16 -11.60 -9.39
CA LEU A 267 -11.43 -10.39 -9.02
C LEU A 267 -9.99 -10.51 -9.52
N GLY A 268 -9.51 -9.47 -10.21
CA GLY A 268 -8.09 -9.36 -10.54
C GLY A 268 -7.22 -9.21 -9.29
N ALA A 269 -5.91 -9.40 -9.43
CA ALA A 269 -4.96 -9.28 -8.33
C ALA A 269 -3.78 -8.34 -8.65
N GLU A 270 -3.41 -7.53 -7.66
CA GLU A 270 -2.27 -6.62 -7.70
C GLU A 270 -1.50 -6.64 -6.36
N PHE A 271 -0.23 -6.23 -6.37
CA PHE A 271 0.57 -6.17 -5.13
C PHE A 271 0.06 -5.04 -4.21
N VAL A 272 0.16 -3.80 -4.69
CA VAL A 272 -0.28 -2.58 -3.99
C VAL A 272 -0.84 -1.61 -5.04
N PRO A 273 -1.95 -0.90 -4.76
CA PRO A 273 -2.47 0.12 -5.66
C PRO A 273 -1.43 1.19 -5.99
N LYS A 274 -1.40 1.62 -7.26
CA LYS A 274 -0.49 2.67 -7.73
C LYS A 274 -0.81 4.00 -7.05
N LEU A 275 0.18 4.58 -6.36
CA LEU A 275 0.08 5.87 -5.68
C LEU A 275 0.27 7.00 -6.70
N ASP A 276 -0.60 8.01 -6.74
CA ASP A 276 -0.35 9.22 -7.57
C ASP A 276 0.58 10.21 -6.84
N GLU A 277 1.78 10.40 -7.38
CA GLU A 277 2.79 11.33 -6.83
C GLU A 277 2.56 12.79 -7.23
N GLY A 278 1.65 13.06 -8.18
CA GLY A 278 1.47 14.41 -8.74
C GLY A 278 2.61 14.87 -9.65
N SER A 279 3.38 13.91 -10.18
CA SER A 279 4.43 14.09 -11.17
C SER A 279 4.56 12.83 -12.02
N ILE A 280 5.06 13.00 -13.24
CA ILE A 280 5.42 11.94 -14.17
C ILE A 280 6.93 11.94 -14.29
N THR A 281 7.51 10.75 -14.35
CA THR A 281 8.85 10.54 -14.89
C THR A 281 8.70 9.64 -16.10
N SER A 282 9.51 9.85 -17.12
CA SER A 282 9.43 9.08 -18.35
C SER A 282 10.83 8.67 -18.78
N MET A 283 11.00 7.40 -19.12
CA MET A 283 12.21 6.93 -19.78
C MET A 283 12.06 7.19 -21.27
N LEU A 284 12.88 8.10 -21.78
CA LEU A 284 13.00 8.35 -23.21
C LEU A 284 14.13 7.50 -23.77
N TYR A 285 13.78 6.55 -24.63
CA TYR A 285 14.73 5.75 -25.39
C TYR A 285 14.87 6.34 -26.79
N LYS A 286 16.11 6.68 -27.14
CA LYS A 286 16.53 7.21 -28.44
C LYS A 286 17.33 6.15 -29.19
N PRO A 287 17.54 6.31 -30.51
CA PRO A 287 18.35 5.38 -31.30
C PRO A 287 19.74 5.13 -30.67
N VAL A 288 20.13 3.85 -30.59
CA VAL A 288 21.42 3.44 -30.04
C VAL A 288 22.56 4.02 -30.85
N GLY A 289 23.60 4.49 -30.14
CA GLY A 289 24.77 5.13 -30.75
C GLY A 289 24.62 6.65 -30.96
N MET A 290 23.50 7.26 -30.55
CA MET A 290 23.36 8.72 -30.54
C MET A 290 24.43 9.37 -29.65
N SER A 291 25.05 10.44 -30.16
CA SER A 291 26.06 11.21 -29.40
C SER A 291 25.42 11.98 -28.25
N LEU A 292 26.21 12.30 -27.22
CA LEU A 292 25.73 13.10 -26.09
C LEU A 292 25.24 14.48 -26.51
N ASP A 293 25.96 15.16 -27.41
CA ASP A 293 25.58 16.50 -27.87
C ASP A 293 24.27 16.50 -28.64
N GLU A 294 24.07 15.49 -29.50
CA GLU A 294 22.82 15.31 -30.23
C GLU A 294 21.67 14.99 -29.26
N SER A 295 21.92 14.09 -28.31
CA SER A 295 20.97 13.71 -27.26
C SER A 295 20.50 14.93 -26.44
N VAL A 296 21.43 15.80 -26.02
CA VAL A 296 21.13 17.06 -25.31
C VAL A 296 20.31 18.01 -26.18
N ARG A 297 20.67 18.15 -27.47
CA ARG A 297 19.95 19.02 -28.40
C ARG A 297 18.49 18.59 -28.54
N THR A 298 18.26 17.29 -28.76
CA THR A 298 16.93 16.71 -28.88
C THR A 298 16.12 16.90 -27.60
N ASP A 299 16.70 16.65 -26.43
CA ASP A 299 15.98 16.76 -25.17
C ASP A 299 15.56 18.20 -24.88
N LEU A 300 16.43 19.18 -25.17
CA LEU A 300 16.08 20.60 -25.07
C LEU A 300 14.96 21.00 -26.04
N GLU A 301 14.89 20.40 -27.23
CA GLU A 301 13.80 20.62 -28.19
C GLU A 301 12.49 19.99 -27.69
N LEU A 302 12.55 18.77 -27.16
CA LEU A 302 11.42 18.08 -26.55
C LEU A 302 10.86 18.90 -25.37
N GLU A 303 11.72 19.34 -24.45
CA GLU A 303 11.34 20.14 -23.29
C GLU A 303 10.60 21.41 -23.68
N LYS A 304 11.13 22.16 -24.66
CA LYS A 304 10.49 23.38 -25.17
C LYS A 304 9.16 23.10 -25.85
N THR A 305 9.08 22.01 -26.60
CA THR A 305 7.86 21.62 -27.30
C THR A 305 6.76 21.25 -26.31
N LEU A 306 7.07 20.41 -25.32
CA LEU A 306 6.10 20.00 -24.29
C LEU A 306 5.62 21.19 -23.45
N LEU A 307 6.51 22.08 -23.03
CA LEU A 307 6.12 23.30 -22.30
C LEU A 307 5.23 24.24 -23.11
N ARG A 308 5.42 24.28 -24.43
CA ARG A 308 4.62 25.13 -25.33
C ARG A 308 3.26 24.52 -25.64
N GLU A 309 3.22 23.21 -25.89
CA GLU A 309 1.99 22.52 -26.26
C GLU A 309 1.06 22.29 -25.06
N PHE A 310 1.61 21.95 -23.89
CA PHE A 310 0.84 21.54 -22.71
C PHE A 310 0.89 22.58 -21.57
N PRO A 311 -0.09 23.50 -21.48
CA PRO A 311 -0.20 24.45 -20.37
C PRO A 311 -0.44 23.79 -19.00
N GLU A 312 -0.75 22.49 -18.97
CA GLU A 312 -0.84 21.64 -17.78
C GLU A 312 0.52 21.44 -17.12
N ILE A 313 1.60 21.43 -17.92
CA ILE A 313 2.98 21.22 -17.46
C ILE A 313 3.51 22.53 -16.85
N THR A 314 4.13 22.42 -15.67
CA THR A 314 4.71 23.56 -14.93
C THR A 314 6.22 23.65 -15.09
N ARG A 315 6.89 22.49 -15.09
CA ARG A 315 8.33 22.36 -15.23
C ARG A 315 8.63 21.00 -15.84
N ILE A 316 9.69 20.97 -16.62
CA ILE A 316 10.27 19.77 -17.20
C ILE A 316 11.78 19.88 -17.10
N PHE A 317 12.44 18.77 -16.81
CA PHE A 317 13.88 18.67 -16.95
C PHE A 317 14.26 17.23 -17.28
N THR A 318 15.30 17.09 -18.09
CA THR A 318 15.82 15.79 -18.52
C THR A 318 17.16 15.52 -17.88
N ARG A 319 17.39 14.27 -17.48
CA ARG A 319 18.67 13.77 -17.00
C ARG A 319 19.21 12.73 -17.96
N ILE A 320 20.38 13.02 -18.52
CA ILE A 320 21.02 12.21 -19.56
C ILE A 320 22.31 11.63 -18.99
N GLY A 321 22.57 10.36 -19.30
CA GLY A 321 23.84 9.73 -19.01
C GLY A 321 24.10 9.47 -17.51
N THR A 322 25.37 9.31 -17.17
CA THR A 322 25.82 8.99 -15.80
C THR A 322 26.15 10.26 -15.02
N SER A 323 25.58 10.39 -13.82
CA SER A 323 25.96 11.47 -12.89
C SER A 323 27.35 11.21 -12.27
N ASP A 324 28.07 12.25 -11.86
CA ASP A 324 29.39 12.11 -11.18
C ASP A 324 29.33 11.18 -9.95
N ILE A 325 28.16 11.13 -9.31
CA ILE A 325 27.83 10.11 -8.33
C ILE A 325 27.23 8.94 -9.12
N ALA A 326 27.91 7.80 -9.10
CA ALA A 326 27.56 6.60 -9.85
C ALA A 326 26.29 5.89 -9.32
N THR A 327 25.16 6.60 -9.30
CA THR A 327 23.84 6.03 -8.99
C THR A 327 23.14 5.45 -10.22
N ASP A 328 23.51 5.93 -11.42
CA ASP A 328 22.79 5.65 -12.67
C ASP A 328 23.78 5.45 -13.83
N PRO A 329 24.08 4.22 -14.25
CA PRO A 329 25.02 3.96 -15.35
C PRO A 329 24.31 4.03 -16.72
N MET A 330 23.56 5.10 -16.98
CA MET A 330 22.75 5.19 -18.19
C MET A 330 23.58 5.64 -19.40
N PRO A 331 23.36 5.06 -20.60
CA PRO A 331 24.00 5.51 -21.83
C PRO A 331 23.37 6.82 -22.35
N PRO A 332 24.02 7.55 -23.26
CA PRO A 332 23.52 8.84 -23.76
C PRO A 332 22.17 8.78 -24.51
N ASN A 333 21.77 7.62 -25.02
CA ASN A 333 20.50 7.41 -25.71
C ASN A 333 19.32 7.16 -24.75
N GLU A 334 19.58 6.99 -23.46
CA GLU A 334 18.57 6.78 -22.42
C GLU A 334 18.51 7.99 -21.49
N CYS A 335 17.31 8.52 -21.30
CA CYS A 335 17.12 9.76 -20.54
C CYS A 335 15.92 9.66 -19.62
N ASP A 336 16.08 10.16 -18.39
CA ASP A 336 14.98 10.30 -17.45
C ASP A 336 14.39 11.70 -17.60
N VAL A 337 13.17 11.80 -18.14
CA VAL A 337 12.43 13.05 -18.33
C VAL A 337 11.47 13.24 -17.16
N TYR A 338 11.70 14.26 -16.34
CA TYR A 338 10.83 14.58 -15.21
C TYR A 338 9.81 15.65 -15.62
N ILE A 339 8.53 15.32 -15.55
CA ILE A 339 7.42 16.19 -15.96
C ILE A 339 6.53 16.48 -14.75
N PHE A 340 6.49 17.74 -14.33
CA PHE A 340 5.60 18.16 -13.23
C PHE A 340 4.45 18.98 -13.78
N TYR A 341 3.23 18.62 -13.38
CA TYR A 341 2.01 19.26 -13.82
C TYR A 341 1.29 19.98 -12.69
N LYS A 342 0.38 20.89 -13.06
CA LYS A 342 -0.51 21.56 -12.12
C LYS A 342 -1.45 20.54 -11.47
N PRO A 343 -2.00 20.81 -10.28
CA PRO A 343 -3.11 20.05 -9.73
C PRO A 343 -4.23 19.84 -10.78
N LEU A 344 -4.83 18.64 -10.84
CA LEU A 344 -5.82 18.25 -11.86
C LEU A 344 -7.03 19.19 -11.96
N ASP A 345 -7.42 19.81 -10.84
CA ASP A 345 -8.50 20.80 -10.76
C ASP A 345 -8.19 22.11 -11.50
N GLN A 346 -6.90 22.40 -11.73
CA GLN A 346 -6.42 23.59 -12.43
C GLN A 346 -6.13 23.33 -13.92
N TRP A 347 -6.41 22.13 -14.42
CA TRP A 347 -6.20 21.81 -15.83
C TRP A 347 -7.23 22.52 -16.72
N PRO A 348 -6.83 23.05 -17.89
CA PRO A 348 -7.77 23.68 -18.83
C PRO A 348 -8.85 22.69 -19.28
N LYS A 349 -10.12 23.04 -19.04
CA LYS A 349 -11.28 22.17 -19.39
C LYS A 349 -11.73 22.32 -20.85
N THR A 350 -10.85 22.76 -21.74
CA THR A 350 -11.15 23.02 -23.15
C THR A 350 -11.28 21.70 -23.93
N PRO A 351 -12.19 21.57 -24.92
CA PRO A 351 -12.27 20.38 -25.77
C PRO A 351 -10.92 20.07 -26.45
N GLY A 352 -10.51 18.80 -26.45
CA GLY A 352 -9.24 18.34 -27.03
C GLY A 352 -8.02 18.44 -26.10
N ARG A 353 -8.18 18.96 -24.87
CA ARG A 353 -7.12 18.96 -23.84
C ARG A 353 -7.24 17.72 -22.94
N PRO A 354 -6.12 17.25 -22.37
CA PRO A 354 -6.13 16.08 -21.51
C PRO A 354 -6.94 16.38 -20.24
N ARG A 355 -7.79 15.44 -19.83
CA ARG A 355 -8.65 15.55 -18.63
C ARG A 355 -8.11 14.76 -17.44
N ASN A 356 -7.25 13.80 -17.72
CA ASN A 356 -6.63 12.92 -16.74
C ASN A 356 -5.19 12.63 -17.15
N LYS A 357 -4.44 11.97 -16.25
CA LYS A 357 -3.04 11.62 -16.45
C LYS A 357 -2.81 10.69 -17.65
N ALA A 358 -3.68 9.71 -17.86
CA ALA A 358 -3.55 8.78 -18.99
C ALA A 358 -3.71 9.48 -20.35
N GLU A 359 -4.67 10.42 -20.46
CA GLU A 359 -4.83 11.25 -21.65
C GLU A 359 -3.63 12.18 -21.87
N LEU A 360 -3.02 12.71 -20.80
CA LEU A 360 -1.80 13.51 -20.91
C LEU A 360 -0.63 12.65 -21.43
N ASN A 361 -0.42 11.46 -20.86
CA ASN A 361 0.62 10.52 -21.31
C ASN A 361 0.43 10.15 -22.79
N SER A 362 -0.78 9.76 -23.19
CA SER A 362 -1.09 9.42 -24.58
C SER A 362 -0.86 10.59 -25.55
N GLN A 363 -1.18 11.82 -25.14
CA GLN A 363 -0.90 13.00 -25.96
C GLN A 363 0.59 13.35 -26.02
N ILE A 364 1.33 13.17 -24.93
CA ILE A 364 2.80 13.34 -24.91
C ILE A 364 3.45 12.32 -25.85
N ASP A 365 3.07 11.05 -25.78
CA ASP A 365 3.55 10.00 -26.68
C ASP A 365 3.25 10.33 -28.14
N ALA A 366 2.03 10.82 -28.44
CA ALA A 366 1.68 11.25 -29.79
C ALA A 366 2.48 12.47 -30.27
N THR A 367 2.84 13.41 -29.40
CA THR A 367 3.72 14.55 -29.74
C THR A 367 5.16 14.08 -29.94
N LEU A 368 5.66 13.15 -29.12
CA LEU A 368 7.00 12.58 -29.25
C LEU A 368 7.16 11.84 -30.59
N LYS A 369 6.20 11.00 -30.96
CA LYS A 369 6.20 10.28 -32.25
C LYS A 369 6.17 11.19 -33.48
N LYS A 370 5.72 12.45 -33.33
CA LYS A 370 5.80 13.46 -34.41
C LYS A 370 7.19 14.07 -34.54
N LEU A 371 7.95 14.15 -33.45
CA LEU A 371 9.33 14.65 -33.45
C LEU A 371 10.25 13.61 -34.10
N ASP A 372 10.20 12.37 -33.63
CA ASP A 372 10.90 11.25 -34.25
C ASP A 372 10.09 9.95 -34.03
N PRO A 373 9.72 9.21 -35.09
CA PRO A 373 9.05 7.92 -34.96
C PRO A 373 9.85 6.85 -34.19
N ASN A 374 11.17 7.01 -34.08
CA ASN A 374 12.06 6.08 -33.39
C ASN A 374 12.19 6.36 -31.89
N TYR A 375 11.63 7.47 -31.40
CA TYR A 375 11.63 7.74 -29.96
C TYR A 375 10.57 6.91 -29.27
N LYS A 376 10.99 6.19 -28.22
CA LYS A 376 10.12 5.40 -27.36
C LYS A 376 10.06 6.03 -25.99
N ILE A 377 8.89 6.00 -25.38
CA ILE A 377 8.68 6.55 -24.04
C ILE A 377 7.99 5.51 -23.18
N LEU A 378 8.50 5.33 -21.96
CA LEU A 378 7.83 4.57 -20.92
C LEU A 378 7.49 5.51 -19.78
N PHE A 379 6.21 5.62 -19.45
CA PHE A 379 5.77 6.49 -18.36
C PHE A 379 5.83 5.77 -17.01
N ALA A 380 6.23 6.50 -15.98
CA ALA A 380 6.25 6.06 -14.59
C ALA A 380 6.10 7.27 -13.66
N GLN A 381 6.39 7.08 -12.37
CA GLN A 381 6.44 8.15 -11.38
C GLN A 381 7.78 8.17 -10.64
N PRO A 382 8.29 9.33 -10.20
CA PRO A 382 9.65 9.44 -9.67
C PRO A 382 10.00 8.47 -8.53
N ILE A 383 9.10 8.20 -7.58
CA ILE A 383 9.34 7.24 -6.49
C ILE A 383 9.08 5.83 -6.98
N GLU A 384 8.00 5.61 -7.73
CA GLU A 384 7.66 4.32 -8.34
C GLU A 384 8.79 3.75 -9.21
N GLU A 385 9.33 4.54 -10.14
CA GLU A 385 10.44 4.17 -11.02
C GLU A 385 11.66 3.76 -10.20
N ARG A 386 12.06 4.58 -9.21
CA ARG A 386 13.22 4.30 -8.36
C ARG A 386 13.00 3.08 -7.48
N PHE A 387 11.77 2.86 -7.05
CA PHE A 387 11.40 1.71 -6.26
C PHE A 387 11.49 0.42 -7.11
N ASN A 388 10.94 0.44 -8.33
CA ASN A 388 11.02 -0.68 -9.27
C ASN A 388 12.48 -0.99 -9.64
N GLU A 389 13.26 0.04 -9.98
CA GLU A 389 14.68 -0.08 -10.34
C GLU A 389 15.52 -0.66 -9.21
N MET A 390 15.33 -0.19 -7.97
CA MET A 390 16.08 -0.68 -6.81
C MET A 390 15.75 -2.14 -6.46
N LEU A 391 14.52 -2.60 -6.75
CA LEU A 391 14.08 -3.94 -6.39
C LEU A 391 14.38 -4.99 -7.45
N GLU A 392 14.10 -4.67 -8.71
CA GLU A 392 14.10 -5.64 -9.81
C GLU A 392 15.20 -5.37 -10.83
N GLY A 393 15.89 -4.23 -10.73
CA GLY A 393 16.86 -3.75 -11.70
C GLY A 393 16.23 -3.19 -12.97
N THR A 394 14.90 -3.07 -13.01
CA THR A 394 14.12 -2.61 -14.17
C THR A 394 13.17 -1.51 -13.74
N LYS A 395 12.93 -0.53 -14.60
CA LYS A 395 12.16 0.67 -14.26
C LYS A 395 10.64 0.57 -14.49
N ALA A 396 10.18 -0.46 -15.22
CA ALA A 396 8.76 -0.70 -15.49
C ALA A 396 8.07 -1.54 -14.39
N GLU A 397 6.74 -1.56 -14.41
CA GLU A 397 5.91 -2.30 -13.45
C GLU A 397 6.06 -3.80 -13.58
N LEU A 398 6.10 -4.30 -14.81
CA LEU A 398 6.33 -5.70 -15.14
C LEU A 398 7.54 -5.79 -16.06
N ALA A 399 8.41 -6.78 -15.80
CA ALA A 399 9.56 -7.04 -16.65
C ALA A 399 9.58 -8.51 -17.04
N VAL A 400 9.53 -8.81 -18.34
CA VAL A 400 9.68 -10.17 -18.85
C VAL A 400 11.15 -10.39 -19.16
N LYS A 401 11.84 -11.11 -18.29
CA LYS A 401 13.27 -11.39 -18.36
C LYS A 401 13.51 -12.69 -19.12
N ILE A 402 14.38 -12.64 -20.12
CA ILE A 402 14.79 -13.77 -20.94
C ILE A 402 16.26 -14.03 -20.64
N PHE A 403 16.58 -15.20 -20.12
CA PHE A 403 17.92 -15.62 -19.77
C PHE A 403 18.50 -16.54 -20.84
N GLY A 404 19.79 -16.36 -21.13
CA GLY A 404 20.52 -17.19 -22.09
C GLY A 404 21.89 -16.61 -22.45
N ASP A 405 22.76 -17.42 -23.06
CA ASP A 405 24.16 -17.03 -23.27
C ASP A 405 24.39 -16.19 -24.55
N ASP A 406 23.58 -16.42 -25.60
CA ASP A 406 23.72 -15.79 -26.91
C ASP A 406 22.68 -14.68 -27.14
N TYR A 407 23.16 -13.47 -27.42
CA TYR A 407 22.34 -12.29 -27.69
C TYR A 407 21.57 -12.36 -29.01
N ASP A 408 22.11 -13.04 -30.04
CA ASP A 408 21.38 -13.21 -31.31
C ASP A 408 20.07 -13.98 -31.10
N VAL A 409 20.08 -14.91 -30.13
CA VAL A 409 18.90 -15.69 -29.74
C VAL A 409 18.00 -14.88 -28.81
N LEU A 410 18.59 -14.16 -27.84
CA LEU A 410 17.83 -13.31 -26.91
C LEU A 410 17.04 -12.21 -27.62
N GLU A 411 17.64 -11.52 -28.60
CA GLU A 411 16.98 -10.48 -29.40
C GLU A 411 15.79 -11.06 -30.16
N LYS A 412 15.97 -12.21 -30.85
CA LYS A 412 14.89 -12.88 -31.59
C LYS A 412 13.74 -13.33 -30.68
N LEU A 413 14.06 -13.91 -29.52
CA LEU A 413 13.06 -14.30 -28.53
C LEU A 413 12.37 -13.05 -27.96
N GLY A 414 13.14 -11.99 -27.74
CA GLY A 414 12.65 -10.68 -27.32
C GLY A 414 11.57 -10.14 -28.26
N ASP A 415 11.86 -10.08 -29.57
CA ASP A 415 10.93 -9.58 -30.58
C ASP A 415 9.65 -10.42 -30.66
N GLN A 416 9.79 -11.75 -30.59
CA GLN A 416 8.65 -12.67 -30.60
C GLN A 416 7.76 -12.46 -29.38
N ILE A 417 8.35 -12.39 -28.19
CA ILE A 417 7.61 -12.20 -26.94
C ILE A 417 6.99 -10.79 -26.92
N LYS A 418 7.71 -9.75 -27.35
CA LYS A 418 7.19 -8.39 -27.47
C LYS A 418 5.92 -8.37 -28.31
N GLY A 419 5.95 -8.97 -29.50
CA GLY A 419 4.79 -9.02 -30.39
C GLY A 419 3.59 -9.81 -29.83
N ILE A 420 3.81 -10.73 -28.88
CA ILE A 420 2.75 -11.43 -28.15
C ILE A 420 2.19 -10.53 -27.05
N LEU A 421 3.06 -9.88 -26.28
CA LEU A 421 2.70 -8.98 -25.18
C LEU A 421 1.90 -7.77 -25.68
N GLU A 422 2.31 -7.13 -26.78
CA GLU A 422 1.58 -6.02 -27.42
C GLU A 422 0.15 -6.40 -27.83
N LYS A 423 -0.06 -7.66 -28.22
CA LYS A 423 -1.38 -8.19 -28.61
C LYS A 423 -2.18 -8.72 -27.43
N THR A 424 -1.64 -8.69 -26.22
CA THR A 424 -2.31 -9.22 -25.03
C THR A 424 -3.15 -8.10 -24.39
N PRO A 425 -4.46 -8.31 -24.17
CA PRO A 425 -5.31 -7.31 -23.53
C PRO A 425 -4.75 -6.93 -22.16
N GLY A 426 -4.63 -5.63 -21.87
CA GLY A 426 -4.08 -5.13 -20.60
C GLY A 426 -2.69 -4.49 -20.72
N ALA A 427 -1.98 -4.71 -21.83
CA ALA A 427 -0.73 -4.01 -22.12
C ALA A 427 -1.03 -2.56 -22.57
N GLU A 428 -0.28 -1.60 -22.03
CA GLU A 428 -0.28 -0.20 -22.45
C GLU A 428 0.96 0.11 -23.28
N GLU A 429 2.14 -0.08 -22.68
CA GLU A 429 3.45 0.09 -23.32
C GLU A 429 4.24 -1.19 -23.15
N VAL A 430 4.84 -1.67 -24.24
CA VAL A 430 5.72 -2.83 -24.27
C VAL A 430 6.95 -2.43 -25.05
N GLU A 431 8.10 -2.35 -24.39
CA GLU A 431 9.34 -1.95 -25.04
C GLU A 431 10.53 -2.78 -24.53
N HIS A 432 11.58 -2.86 -25.33
CA HIS A 432 12.82 -3.50 -24.87
C HIS A 432 13.51 -2.60 -23.84
N GLU A 433 14.15 -3.21 -22.84
CA GLU A 433 15.01 -2.48 -21.91
C GLU A 433 16.23 -1.88 -22.63
N THR A 434 16.75 -2.58 -23.64
CA THR A 434 17.75 -2.07 -24.57
C THR A 434 17.49 -2.66 -25.94
N GLU A 435 17.43 -1.81 -26.96
CA GLU A 435 17.16 -2.22 -28.34
C GLU A 435 18.37 -1.94 -29.23
N GLY A 436 18.88 -2.97 -29.90
CA GLY A 436 19.88 -2.82 -30.95
C GLY A 436 21.34 -2.88 -30.47
N ARG A 437 22.24 -2.68 -31.43
CA ARG A 437 23.69 -2.82 -31.24
C ARG A 437 24.36 -1.53 -31.61
N ARG A 438 25.31 -1.09 -30.78
CA ARG A 438 26.07 0.12 -31.08
C ARG A 438 27.26 -0.22 -31.98
N PRO A 439 27.55 0.61 -33.00
CA PRO A 439 28.79 0.49 -33.74
C PRO A 439 29.97 0.86 -32.83
N GLN A 440 30.91 -0.06 -32.66
CA GLN A 440 32.17 0.16 -31.97
C GLN A 440 33.35 -0.03 -32.92
N LEU A 441 34.36 0.84 -32.79
CA LEU A 441 35.63 0.67 -33.48
C LEU A 441 36.48 -0.37 -32.75
N LEU A 442 36.57 -1.57 -33.31
CA LEU A 442 37.44 -2.65 -32.86
C LEU A 442 38.84 -2.46 -33.47
N ILE A 443 39.83 -2.29 -32.59
CA ILE A 443 41.25 -2.25 -32.94
C ILE A 443 41.83 -3.65 -32.68
N GLU A 444 41.90 -4.47 -33.71
CA GLU A 444 42.36 -5.86 -33.60
C GLU A 444 43.85 -5.97 -33.90
N ALA A 445 44.64 -6.34 -32.89
CA ALA A 445 46.09 -6.48 -33.05
C ALA A 445 46.44 -7.76 -33.85
N ARG A 446 47.23 -7.61 -34.91
CA ARG A 446 47.77 -8.72 -35.70
C ARG A 446 48.99 -9.29 -34.99
N HIS A 447 48.78 -10.40 -34.29
CA HIS A 447 49.80 -11.03 -33.43
C HIS A 447 51.08 -11.40 -34.20
N ASP A 448 50.95 -11.85 -35.45
CA ASP A 448 52.09 -12.20 -36.31
C ASP A 448 52.96 -10.97 -36.64
N GLU A 449 52.34 -9.82 -36.94
CA GLU A 449 53.04 -8.57 -37.21
C GLU A 449 53.67 -8.00 -35.93
N LEU A 450 52.96 -8.08 -34.80
CA LEU A 450 53.52 -7.70 -33.50
C LEU A 450 54.80 -8.49 -33.17
N GLN A 451 54.81 -9.80 -33.41
CA GLN A 451 56.00 -10.63 -33.22
C GLN A 451 57.13 -10.24 -34.19
N ARG A 452 56.80 -10.01 -35.47
CA ARG A 452 57.77 -9.61 -36.50
C ARG A 452 58.50 -8.32 -36.14
N TYR A 453 57.79 -7.34 -35.58
CA TYR A 453 58.36 -6.07 -35.14
C TYR A 453 58.84 -6.09 -33.68
N SER A 454 58.76 -7.22 -32.97
CA SER A 454 59.05 -7.30 -31.52
C SER A 454 58.29 -6.25 -30.69
N LEU A 455 57.05 -5.93 -31.09
CA LEU A 455 56.19 -4.95 -30.43
C LEU A 455 55.25 -5.66 -29.44
N SER A 456 55.12 -5.11 -28.24
CA SER A 456 54.14 -5.61 -27.26
C SER A 456 52.74 -5.05 -27.52
N ALA A 457 51.70 -5.84 -27.27
CA ALA A 457 50.32 -5.35 -27.29
C ALA A 457 50.08 -4.20 -26.27
N SER A 458 50.85 -4.16 -25.18
CA SER A 458 50.80 -3.05 -24.23
C SER A 458 51.18 -1.72 -24.86
N GLU A 459 52.09 -1.69 -25.83
CA GLU A 459 52.49 -0.45 -26.49
C GLU A 459 51.39 0.08 -27.41
N VAL A 460 50.72 -0.83 -28.13
CA VAL A 460 49.51 -0.51 -28.92
C VAL A 460 48.44 0.08 -28.01
N ASN A 461 48.11 -0.59 -26.90
CA ASN A 461 47.11 -0.11 -25.95
C ASN A 461 47.48 1.25 -25.34
N LYS A 462 48.74 1.45 -24.97
CA LYS A 462 49.21 2.75 -24.45
C LYS A 462 49.04 3.87 -25.47
N ALA A 463 49.40 3.62 -26.73
CA ALA A 463 49.27 4.59 -27.79
C ALA A 463 47.79 4.94 -28.02
N VAL A 464 46.91 3.94 -28.09
CA VAL A 464 45.44 4.13 -28.21
C VAL A 464 44.87 4.90 -27.03
N SER A 465 45.18 4.49 -25.79
CA SER A 465 44.64 5.14 -24.58
C SER A 465 45.11 6.60 -24.48
N ALA A 466 46.38 6.88 -24.76
CA ALA A 466 46.90 8.24 -24.71
C ALA A 466 46.37 9.12 -25.85
N ALA A 467 46.25 8.56 -27.05
CA ALA A 467 45.84 9.32 -28.24
C ALA A 467 44.32 9.55 -28.29
N LEU A 468 43.50 8.54 -27.99
CA LEU A 468 42.04 8.58 -28.13
C LEU A 468 41.30 8.97 -26.85
N ALA A 469 41.46 8.20 -25.77
CA ALA A 469 40.77 8.42 -24.50
C ALA A 469 41.35 9.62 -23.73
N GLY A 470 42.65 9.85 -23.89
CA GLY A 470 43.40 10.85 -23.17
C GLY A 470 44.04 10.28 -21.92
N LYS A 471 45.25 10.77 -21.62
CA LYS A 471 46.01 10.35 -20.44
C LYS A 471 46.16 11.53 -19.48
N VAL A 472 45.76 11.34 -18.24
CA VAL A 472 46.08 12.28 -17.15
C VAL A 472 47.59 12.23 -16.90
N VAL A 473 48.27 13.34 -17.15
CA VAL A 473 49.74 13.47 -16.97
C VAL A 473 50.13 14.23 -15.70
N GLY A 474 49.16 14.85 -15.04
CA GLY A 474 49.32 15.57 -13.79
C GLY A 474 48.03 16.27 -13.39
N THR A 475 48.06 16.98 -12.27
CA THR A 475 46.91 17.74 -11.76
C THR A 475 47.38 19.16 -11.46
N ALA A 476 46.72 20.16 -12.03
CA ALA A 476 46.88 21.56 -11.68
C ALA A 476 46.06 21.87 -10.43
N ILE A 477 46.67 22.54 -9.46
CA ILE A 477 46.04 22.90 -8.18
C ILE A 477 45.83 24.42 -8.16
N ASP A 478 44.57 24.83 -8.00
CA ASP A 478 44.17 26.24 -7.85
C ASP A 478 43.39 26.39 -6.53
N GLY A 479 44.10 26.75 -5.47
CA GLY A 479 43.57 26.76 -4.10
C GLY A 479 43.11 25.35 -3.68
N GLU A 480 41.81 25.20 -3.45
CA GLU A 480 41.18 23.91 -3.12
C GLU A 480 40.74 23.11 -4.36
N LYS A 481 40.69 23.76 -5.54
CA LYS A 481 40.24 23.13 -6.79
C LYS A 481 41.38 22.35 -7.41
N ARG A 482 41.04 21.19 -7.98
CA ARG A 482 41.97 20.30 -8.66
C ARG A 482 41.49 20.05 -10.07
N TYR A 483 42.37 20.27 -11.05
CA TYR A 483 42.08 20.12 -12.47
C TYR A 483 43.06 19.12 -13.06
N ASP A 484 42.57 18.05 -13.67
CA ASP A 484 43.43 17.10 -14.34
C ASP A 484 43.97 17.67 -15.66
N ILE A 485 45.29 17.52 -15.85
CA ILE A 485 45.97 17.85 -17.09
C ILE A 485 45.92 16.60 -17.96
N VAL A 486 45.11 16.63 -19.01
CA VAL A 486 44.91 15.50 -19.92
C VAL A 486 45.60 15.78 -21.25
N VAL A 487 46.48 14.87 -21.68
CA VAL A 487 47.04 14.87 -23.04
C VAL A 487 46.22 13.91 -23.89
N ARG A 488 45.65 14.42 -24.98
CA ARG A 488 44.87 13.66 -25.96
C ARG A 488 45.01 14.30 -27.35
N MET A 489 44.74 13.56 -28.41
CA MET A 489 44.70 14.14 -29.75
C MET A 489 43.47 15.06 -29.91
N PRO A 490 43.57 16.10 -30.75
CA PRO A 490 42.41 16.90 -31.18
C PRO A 490 41.29 16.01 -31.74
N GLU A 491 40.05 16.41 -31.53
CA GLU A 491 38.87 15.62 -31.87
C GLU A 491 38.77 15.32 -33.37
N GLU A 492 39.14 16.27 -34.21
CA GLU A 492 39.12 16.14 -35.67
C GLU A 492 40.07 15.03 -36.16
N ILE A 493 41.18 14.81 -35.44
CA ILE A 493 42.16 13.76 -35.75
C ILE A 493 41.69 12.41 -35.22
N ARG A 494 41.01 12.39 -34.07
CA ARG A 494 40.47 11.16 -33.44
C ARG A 494 39.27 10.59 -34.18
N ALA A 495 38.53 11.42 -34.92
CA ALA A 495 37.38 10.99 -35.72
C ALA A 495 37.78 10.34 -37.05
N ASP A 496 39.03 10.48 -37.49
CA ASP A 496 39.52 9.97 -38.78
C ASP A 496 40.29 8.65 -38.61
N ASN A 497 39.69 7.55 -39.06
CA ASN A 497 40.29 6.21 -39.03
C ASN A 497 41.65 6.13 -39.73
N GLU A 498 41.86 6.89 -40.82
CA GLU A 498 43.15 6.89 -41.53
C GLU A 498 44.24 7.60 -40.71
N LYS A 499 43.88 8.59 -39.90
CA LYS A 499 44.81 9.22 -38.96
C LYS A 499 45.14 8.31 -37.79
N ILE A 500 44.17 7.54 -37.30
CA ILE A 500 44.41 6.51 -36.28
C ILE A 500 45.41 5.46 -36.81
N ARG A 501 45.26 5.02 -38.08
CA ARG A 501 46.20 4.09 -38.72
C ARG A 501 47.64 4.64 -38.82
N GLN A 502 47.79 5.96 -38.89
CA GLN A 502 49.09 6.62 -38.98
C GLN A 502 49.74 6.86 -37.61
N LEU A 503 49.08 6.49 -36.50
CA LEU A 503 49.62 6.69 -35.17
C LEU A 503 50.98 5.96 -35.03
N PRO A 504 52.06 6.66 -34.64
CA PRO A 504 53.37 6.06 -34.52
C PRO A 504 53.47 5.21 -33.24
N LEU A 505 53.86 3.95 -33.39
CA LEU A 505 54.13 3.01 -32.31
C LEU A 505 55.65 2.84 -32.18
N ARG A 506 56.14 2.88 -30.93
CA ARG A 506 57.57 2.77 -30.66
C ARG A 506 58.03 1.32 -30.63
N VAL A 507 59.02 0.99 -31.45
CA VAL A 507 59.69 -0.32 -31.50
C VAL A 507 61.12 -0.16 -30.98
N GLY A 508 61.39 -0.68 -29.78
CA GLY A 508 62.69 -0.51 -29.11
C GLY A 508 63.06 0.97 -28.86
N ASP A 509 64.35 1.29 -28.84
CA ASP A 509 64.80 2.63 -28.46
C ASP A 509 64.60 3.69 -29.56
N HIS A 510 64.61 3.28 -30.84
CA HIS A 510 64.65 4.21 -31.98
C HIS A 510 63.70 3.87 -33.14
N GLY A 511 63.02 2.72 -33.11
CA GLY A 511 62.11 2.31 -34.18
C GLY A 511 60.73 2.96 -34.03
N LEU A 512 60.13 3.32 -35.17
CA LEU A 512 58.73 3.74 -35.25
C LEU A 512 58.04 2.91 -36.34
N VAL A 513 56.89 2.33 -35.99
CA VAL A 513 56.02 1.59 -36.92
C VAL A 513 54.65 2.23 -36.88
N LYS A 514 53.98 2.33 -38.02
CA LYS A 514 52.62 2.88 -38.07
C LYS A 514 51.63 1.86 -37.53
N MET A 515 50.65 2.34 -36.77
CA MET A 515 49.65 1.47 -36.16
C MET A 515 48.92 0.57 -37.18
N GLY A 516 48.58 1.09 -38.36
CA GLY A 516 47.91 0.32 -39.42
C GLY A 516 48.74 -0.85 -39.98
N GLU A 517 50.05 -0.91 -39.74
CA GLU A 517 50.89 -2.05 -40.14
C GLU A 517 50.76 -3.23 -39.17
N VAL A 518 50.31 -3.00 -37.94
CA VAL A 518 50.23 -4.02 -36.88
C VAL A 518 48.83 -4.25 -36.32
N VAL A 519 47.86 -3.38 -36.65
CA VAL A 519 46.45 -3.55 -36.26
C VAL A 519 45.55 -3.53 -37.47
N ASP A 520 44.38 -4.16 -37.34
CA ASP A 520 43.24 -3.96 -38.21
C ASP A 520 42.18 -3.10 -37.50
N LEU A 521 41.53 -2.23 -38.24
CA LEU A 521 40.45 -1.37 -37.73
C LEU A 521 39.14 -1.83 -38.35
N LYS A 522 38.26 -2.39 -37.52
CA LYS A 522 36.94 -2.88 -37.93
C LYS A 522 35.87 -2.15 -37.14
N THR A 523 34.79 -1.74 -37.79
CA THR A 523 33.58 -1.33 -37.08
C THR A 523 32.71 -2.56 -36.88
N VAL A 524 32.43 -2.90 -35.63
CA VAL A 524 31.61 -4.05 -35.24
C VAL A 524 30.41 -3.58 -34.44
N GLU A 525 29.27 -4.22 -34.65
CA GLU A 525 28.07 -3.98 -33.87
C GLU A 525 28.09 -4.86 -32.63
N VAL A 526 28.03 -4.24 -31.45
CA VAL A 526 28.06 -4.94 -30.16
C VAL A 526 26.90 -4.53 -29.27
N VAL A 527 26.51 -5.46 -28.41
CA VAL A 527 25.47 -5.24 -27.40
C VAL A 527 26.06 -4.46 -26.23
N GLU A 528 25.47 -3.31 -25.92
CA GLU A 528 25.84 -2.47 -24.79
C GLU A 528 24.60 -1.68 -24.32
N PRO A 529 24.28 -1.66 -23.02
CA PRO A 529 24.95 -2.38 -21.92
C PRO A 529 24.68 -3.89 -21.89
N ILE A 530 25.53 -4.63 -21.17
CA ILE A 530 25.38 -6.09 -20.94
C ILE A 530 24.74 -6.29 -19.57
N PHE A 531 23.45 -6.64 -19.55
CA PHE A 531 22.75 -6.96 -18.30
C PHE A 531 22.96 -8.41 -17.87
N ARG A 532 23.13 -8.58 -16.56
CA ARG A 532 23.22 -9.90 -15.92
C ARG A 532 22.48 -9.90 -14.58
N ASP A 533 21.65 -10.91 -14.35
CA ASP A 533 21.12 -11.21 -13.03
C ASP A 533 21.72 -12.54 -12.56
N GLU A 534 22.18 -12.60 -11.31
CA GLU A 534 22.79 -13.80 -10.70
C GLU A 534 23.95 -14.43 -11.52
N GLY A 535 24.61 -13.62 -12.36
CA GLY A 535 25.70 -14.06 -13.23
C GLY A 535 25.27 -14.54 -14.63
N HIS A 536 23.97 -14.71 -14.88
CA HIS A 536 23.42 -15.07 -16.18
C HIS A 536 23.10 -13.84 -17.00
N ARG A 537 23.44 -13.86 -18.30
CA ARG A 537 23.05 -12.79 -19.23
C ARG A 537 21.54 -12.79 -19.41
N ARG A 538 20.96 -11.59 -19.51
CA ARG A 538 19.53 -11.42 -19.75
C ARG A 538 19.25 -10.32 -20.78
N ALA A 539 18.11 -10.46 -21.45
CA ALA A 539 17.38 -9.37 -22.08
C ALA A 539 16.06 -9.20 -21.32
N ALA A 540 15.54 -7.98 -21.19
CA ALA A 540 14.23 -7.75 -20.60
C ALA A 540 13.31 -6.97 -21.54
N ILE A 541 12.03 -7.31 -21.49
CA ILE A 541 10.95 -6.54 -22.08
C ILE A 541 10.20 -5.87 -20.94
N LEU A 542 10.17 -4.54 -20.98
CA LEU A 542 9.51 -3.68 -20.03
C LEU A 542 8.05 -3.53 -20.44
N VAL A 543 7.13 -3.76 -19.50
CA VAL A 543 5.69 -3.71 -19.74
C VAL A 543 5.04 -2.82 -18.69
N ASN A 544 4.35 -1.78 -19.16
CA ASN A 544 3.40 -1.01 -18.36
C ASN A 544 1.98 -1.48 -18.67
N LEU A 545 1.16 -1.61 -17.64
CA LEU A 545 -0.19 -2.17 -17.72
C LEU A 545 -1.25 -1.07 -17.56
N ASN A 546 -2.25 -1.08 -18.45
CA ASN A 546 -3.47 -0.26 -18.29
C ASN A 546 -4.55 -0.97 -17.46
N THR A 547 -4.29 -2.21 -17.04
CA THR A 547 -5.15 -3.01 -16.17
C THR A 547 -4.59 -3.06 -14.76
N SER A 548 -5.48 -3.12 -13.78
CA SER A 548 -5.10 -3.38 -12.37
C SER A 548 -5.03 -4.88 -12.06
N ASP A 549 -5.31 -5.75 -13.03
CA ASP A 549 -5.14 -7.21 -12.90
C ASP A 549 -3.80 -7.66 -13.47
N VAL A 550 -2.74 -7.52 -12.66
CA VAL A 550 -1.37 -7.90 -13.05
C VAL A 550 -1.27 -9.41 -13.19
N GLU A 551 -1.85 -10.16 -12.26
CA GLU A 551 -1.82 -11.62 -12.28
C GLU A 551 -2.54 -12.19 -13.51
N GLY A 552 -3.76 -11.71 -13.80
CA GLY A 552 -4.53 -12.18 -14.96
C GLY A 552 -3.84 -11.89 -16.30
N PHE A 553 -3.14 -10.75 -16.42
CA PHE A 553 -2.31 -10.46 -17.59
C PHE A 553 -1.14 -11.45 -17.73
N VAL A 554 -0.40 -11.69 -16.65
CA VAL A 554 0.77 -12.58 -16.67
C VAL A 554 0.38 -14.01 -17.01
N HIS A 555 -0.69 -14.57 -16.44
CA HIS A 555 -1.14 -15.92 -16.80
C HIS A 555 -1.50 -16.04 -18.27
N GLN A 556 -2.21 -15.06 -18.83
CA GLN A 556 -2.54 -15.04 -20.26
C GLN A 556 -1.29 -14.92 -21.13
N ALA A 557 -0.35 -14.05 -20.76
CA ALA A 557 0.91 -13.88 -21.46
C ALA A 557 1.77 -15.15 -21.40
N GLU A 558 1.88 -15.79 -20.25
CA GLU A 558 2.66 -17.01 -20.04
C GLU A 558 2.09 -18.18 -20.86
N GLU A 559 0.76 -18.35 -20.87
CA GLU A 559 0.10 -19.37 -21.71
C GLU A 559 0.38 -19.15 -23.20
N ARG A 560 0.28 -17.91 -23.67
CA ARG A 560 0.56 -17.57 -25.08
C ARG A 560 2.02 -17.75 -25.44
N ILE A 561 2.96 -17.32 -24.58
CA ILE A 561 4.39 -17.52 -24.80
C ILE A 561 4.70 -19.02 -24.88
N LYS A 562 4.14 -19.85 -24.00
CA LYS A 562 4.32 -21.32 -24.05
C LYS A 562 3.77 -21.98 -25.32
N GLN A 563 2.71 -21.41 -25.90
CA GLN A 563 2.08 -21.95 -27.11
C GLN A 563 2.76 -21.45 -28.41
N GLU A 564 3.12 -20.17 -28.47
CA GLU A 564 3.58 -19.49 -29.68
C GLU A 564 5.11 -19.48 -29.81
N VAL A 565 5.87 -19.56 -28.70
CA VAL A 565 7.34 -19.47 -28.69
C VAL A 565 7.98 -20.80 -28.31
N LYS A 566 8.86 -21.32 -29.19
CA LYS A 566 9.68 -22.50 -28.89
C LYS A 566 11.01 -22.08 -28.27
N MET A 567 11.14 -22.27 -26.95
CA MET A 567 12.37 -21.95 -26.23
C MET A 567 13.49 -22.95 -26.54
N PRO A 568 14.70 -22.50 -26.93
CA PRO A 568 15.88 -23.35 -27.03
C PRO A 568 16.33 -23.89 -25.67
N GLU A 569 17.10 -24.98 -25.65
CA GLU A 569 17.67 -25.52 -24.40
C GLU A 569 18.60 -24.49 -23.73
N GLY A 570 18.49 -24.37 -22.40
CA GLY A 570 19.29 -23.41 -21.62
C GLY A 570 18.72 -21.98 -21.58
N TYR A 571 17.60 -21.72 -22.26
CA TYR A 571 16.89 -20.43 -22.19
C TYR A 571 15.70 -20.51 -21.22
N LEU A 572 15.51 -19.46 -20.43
CA LEU A 572 14.43 -19.35 -19.45
C LEU A 572 13.75 -17.99 -19.60
N VAL A 573 12.44 -17.97 -19.42
CA VAL A 573 11.66 -16.73 -19.31
C VAL A 573 11.07 -16.64 -17.91
N GLU A 574 11.28 -15.50 -17.27
CA GLU A 574 10.74 -15.18 -15.96
C GLU A 574 10.01 -13.83 -15.98
N PHE A 575 8.90 -13.76 -15.25
CA PHE A 575 8.19 -12.51 -15.02
C PHE A 575 8.68 -11.88 -13.70
N GLY A 576 9.42 -10.78 -13.82
CA GLY A 576 9.85 -9.93 -12.71
C GLY A 576 8.93 -8.73 -12.49
N GLY A 577 9.36 -7.78 -11.66
CA GLY A 577 8.56 -6.58 -11.37
C GLY A 577 7.58 -6.78 -10.21
N GLN A 578 6.44 -6.07 -10.25
CA GLN A 578 5.39 -6.18 -9.25
C GLN A 578 4.78 -7.58 -9.15
N TYR A 579 4.79 -8.36 -10.24
CA TYR A 579 4.28 -9.73 -10.24
C TYR A 579 5.06 -10.67 -9.31
N LYS A 580 6.40 -10.62 -9.34
CA LYS A 580 7.25 -11.40 -8.43
C LYS A 580 6.99 -11.05 -6.96
N ASN A 581 6.79 -9.77 -6.69
CA ASN A 581 6.43 -9.29 -5.35
C ASN A 581 5.02 -9.77 -4.92
N LEU A 582 4.06 -9.79 -5.84
CA LEU A 582 2.72 -10.35 -5.63
C LEU A 582 2.78 -11.84 -5.32
N GLU A 583 3.55 -12.62 -6.09
CA GLU A 583 3.71 -14.07 -5.88
C GLU A 583 4.31 -14.38 -4.50
N GLN A 584 5.40 -13.69 -4.12
CA GLN A 584 6.02 -13.86 -2.82
C GLN A 584 5.09 -13.46 -1.67
N ALA A 585 4.36 -12.36 -1.81
CA ALA A 585 3.39 -11.92 -0.81
C ALA A 585 2.21 -12.89 -0.69
N ARG A 586 1.70 -13.41 -1.81
CA ARG A 586 0.63 -14.43 -1.82
C ARG A 586 1.09 -15.70 -1.11
N ALA A 587 2.30 -16.18 -1.40
CA ALA A 587 2.87 -17.34 -0.72
C ALA A 587 2.92 -17.16 0.80
N ARG A 588 3.28 -15.97 1.27
CA ARG A 588 3.26 -15.63 2.70
C ARG A 588 1.84 -15.52 3.25
N LEU A 589 0.92 -14.87 2.54
CA LEU A 589 -0.48 -14.76 2.95
C LEU A 589 -1.18 -16.11 3.06
N MET A 590 -0.82 -17.10 2.22
CA MET A 590 -1.30 -18.48 2.35
C MET A 590 -0.93 -19.13 3.68
N VAL A 591 0.09 -18.64 4.38
CA VAL A 591 0.49 -19.11 5.72
C VAL A 591 -0.08 -18.19 6.81
N VAL A 592 0.03 -16.87 6.61
CA VAL A 592 -0.35 -15.84 7.59
C VAL A 592 -1.87 -15.84 7.86
N VAL A 593 -2.70 -15.93 6.82
CA VAL A 593 -4.16 -15.89 6.95
C VAL A 593 -4.69 -17.11 7.73
N PRO A 594 -4.33 -18.37 7.39
CA PRO A 594 -4.73 -19.52 8.21
C PRO A 594 -4.21 -19.46 9.64
N ALA A 595 -2.98 -18.99 9.85
CA ALA A 595 -2.44 -18.81 11.20
C ALA A 595 -3.26 -17.79 12.02
N ALA A 596 -3.65 -16.66 11.42
CA ALA A 596 -4.52 -15.66 12.04
C ALA A 596 -5.88 -16.26 12.41
N LEU A 597 -6.50 -16.97 11.47
CA LEU A 597 -7.80 -17.61 11.66
C LEU A 597 -7.76 -18.69 12.75
N ALA A 598 -6.70 -19.52 12.78
CA ALA A 598 -6.48 -20.51 13.83
C ALA A 598 -6.32 -19.86 15.20
N LEU A 599 -5.57 -18.75 15.27
CA LEU A 599 -5.36 -17.99 16.50
C LEU A 599 -6.66 -17.34 17.01
N ILE A 600 -7.48 -16.77 16.12
CA ILE A 600 -8.83 -16.28 16.45
C ILE A 600 -9.67 -17.42 17.04
N PHE A 601 -9.69 -18.59 16.40
CA PHE A 601 -10.45 -19.74 16.89
C PHE A 601 -10.02 -20.17 18.30
N ILE A 602 -8.70 -20.25 18.55
CA ILE A 602 -8.14 -20.58 19.86
C ILE A 602 -8.59 -19.56 20.91
N LEU A 603 -8.52 -18.26 20.60
CA LEU A 603 -8.92 -17.21 21.55
C LEU A 603 -10.42 -17.24 21.86
N ILE A 604 -11.27 -17.45 20.85
CA ILE A 604 -12.72 -17.60 21.05
C ILE A 604 -12.99 -18.86 21.90
N PHE A 605 -12.29 -19.96 21.64
CA PHE A 605 -12.39 -21.17 22.44
C PHE A 605 -12.00 -20.94 23.90
N LEU A 606 -10.90 -20.22 24.16
CA LEU A 606 -10.49 -19.84 25.51
C LEU A 606 -11.51 -18.92 26.20
N ALA A 607 -12.17 -18.03 25.46
CA ALA A 607 -13.16 -17.12 26.00
C ALA A 607 -14.45 -17.82 26.47
N PHE A 608 -14.91 -18.85 25.75
CA PHE A 608 -16.14 -19.58 26.10
C PHE A 608 -15.94 -20.92 26.82
N GLY A 609 -14.74 -21.51 26.74
CA GLY A 609 -14.50 -22.88 27.18
C GLY A 609 -15.31 -23.95 26.42
N SER A 610 -15.88 -23.60 25.26
CA SER A 610 -16.80 -24.45 24.50
C SER A 610 -16.48 -24.41 23.01
N ILE A 611 -16.11 -25.57 22.45
CA ILE A 611 -15.83 -25.74 21.01
C ILE A 611 -17.07 -25.40 20.17
N ARG A 612 -18.26 -25.76 20.65
CA ARG A 612 -19.52 -25.51 19.92
C ARG A 612 -19.79 -24.01 19.75
N GLN A 613 -19.64 -23.25 20.83
CA GLN A 613 -19.83 -21.80 20.80
C GLN A 613 -18.70 -21.10 20.03
N ALA A 614 -17.49 -21.64 20.08
CA ALA A 614 -16.39 -21.16 19.26
C ALA A 614 -16.70 -21.30 17.75
N PHE A 615 -17.17 -22.46 17.29
CA PHE A 615 -17.60 -22.64 15.90
C PHE A 615 -18.74 -21.70 15.52
N LEU A 616 -19.72 -21.46 16.41
CA LEU A 616 -20.81 -20.52 16.15
C LEU A 616 -20.29 -19.12 15.86
N VAL A 617 -19.42 -18.55 16.71
CA VAL A 617 -18.82 -17.23 16.43
C VAL A 617 -17.97 -17.28 15.16
N TYR A 618 -17.22 -18.36 14.96
CA TYR A 618 -16.35 -18.53 13.81
C TYR A 618 -17.11 -18.53 12.46
N THR A 619 -18.37 -18.98 12.43
CA THR A 619 -19.23 -18.85 11.22
C THR A 619 -19.48 -17.40 10.79
N GLY A 620 -19.33 -16.44 11.71
CA GLY A 620 -19.43 -15.01 11.39
C GLY A 620 -18.31 -14.50 10.48
N ILE A 621 -17.13 -15.14 10.49
CA ILE A 621 -15.97 -14.70 9.71
C ILE A 621 -16.19 -14.91 8.19
N PRO A 622 -16.51 -16.13 7.69
CA PRO A 622 -16.82 -16.32 6.28
C PRO A 622 -17.94 -15.40 5.78
N LEU A 623 -18.95 -15.17 6.63
CA LEU A 623 -20.07 -14.26 6.34
C LEU A 623 -19.63 -12.80 6.22
N ALA A 624 -18.69 -12.35 7.05
CA ALA A 624 -18.10 -11.02 6.93
C ALA A 624 -17.32 -10.87 5.61
N VAL A 625 -16.50 -11.87 5.26
CA VAL A 625 -15.70 -11.87 4.02
C VAL A 625 -16.58 -11.66 2.78
N THR A 626 -17.80 -12.24 2.74
CA THR A 626 -18.72 -12.06 1.60
C THR A 626 -19.01 -10.59 1.28
N GLY A 627 -19.19 -9.76 2.31
CA GLY A 627 -19.51 -8.33 2.15
C GLY A 627 -18.32 -7.52 1.65
N GLY A 628 -17.12 -7.90 2.10
CA GLY A 628 -15.87 -7.30 1.65
C GLY A 628 -15.59 -7.61 0.17
N VAL A 629 -15.74 -8.88 -0.24
CA VAL A 629 -15.58 -9.30 -1.64
C VAL A 629 -16.58 -8.59 -2.55
N LEU A 630 -17.86 -8.57 -2.15
CA LEU A 630 -18.91 -7.88 -2.91
C LEU A 630 -18.60 -6.39 -3.08
N SER A 631 -18.07 -5.76 -2.03
CA SER A 631 -17.76 -4.32 -2.04
C SER A 631 -16.54 -3.98 -2.90
N LEU A 632 -15.53 -4.85 -2.95
CA LEU A 632 -14.41 -4.72 -3.91
C LEU A 632 -14.93 -4.83 -5.35
N TRP A 633 -15.73 -5.85 -5.64
CA TRP A 633 -16.31 -6.08 -6.96
C TRP A 633 -17.21 -4.93 -7.42
N LEU A 634 -18.11 -4.45 -6.55
CA LEU A 634 -18.99 -3.31 -6.86
C LEU A 634 -18.22 -2.02 -7.15
N ARG A 635 -17.02 -1.87 -6.57
CA ARG A 635 -16.16 -0.70 -6.80
C ARG A 635 -15.12 -0.93 -7.90
N GLY A 636 -15.12 -2.10 -8.55
CA GLY A 636 -14.16 -2.46 -9.58
C GLY A 636 -12.71 -2.46 -9.10
N MET A 637 -12.47 -2.73 -7.81
CA MET A 637 -11.12 -2.78 -7.25
C MET A 637 -10.61 -4.22 -7.20
N PRO A 638 -9.37 -4.48 -7.64
CA PRO A 638 -8.76 -5.80 -7.54
C PRO A 638 -8.46 -6.17 -6.08
N PHE A 639 -8.13 -7.44 -5.88
CA PHE A 639 -7.57 -7.92 -4.63
C PHE A 639 -6.11 -7.46 -4.50
N SER A 640 -5.80 -6.69 -3.46
CA SER A 640 -4.45 -6.24 -3.12
C SER A 640 -4.04 -6.63 -1.71
N ILE A 641 -2.77 -6.47 -1.36
CA ILE A 641 -2.31 -6.74 0.03
C ILE A 641 -3.03 -5.84 1.04
N SER A 642 -3.32 -4.58 0.66
CA SER A 642 -4.15 -3.68 1.48
C SER A 642 -5.54 -4.25 1.74
N ALA A 643 -6.16 -4.85 0.72
CA ALA A 643 -7.46 -5.53 0.88
C ALA A 643 -7.35 -6.80 1.74
N ALA A 644 -6.29 -7.60 1.56
CA ALA A 644 -6.03 -8.80 2.36
C ALA A 644 -5.96 -8.47 3.87
N ILE A 645 -5.25 -7.38 4.21
CA ILE A 645 -5.16 -6.93 5.60
C ILE A 645 -6.51 -6.40 6.10
N GLY A 646 -7.29 -5.75 5.24
CA GLY A 646 -8.68 -5.39 5.53
C GLY A 646 -9.54 -6.61 5.92
N PHE A 647 -9.41 -7.74 5.20
CA PHE A 647 -10.12 -8.98 5.54
C PHE A 647 -9.65 -9.60 6.87
N ILE A 648 -8.35 -9.54 7.15
CA ILE A 648 -7.78 -9.99 8.43
C ILE A 648 -8.38 -9.16 9.56
N ALA A 649 -8.30 -7.82 9.48
CA ALA A 649 -8.87 -6.92 10.47
C ALA A 649 -10.38 -7.14 10.67
N LEU A 650 -11.13 -7.26 9.57
CA LEU A 650 -12.56 -7.54 9.57
C LEU A 650 -12.91 -8.84 10.31
N SER A 651 -12.07 -9.89 10.19
CA SER A 651 -12.29 -11.17 10.87
C SER A 651 -12.26 -11.02 12.39
N GLY A 652 -11.38 -10.15 12.91
CA GLY A 652 -11.33 -9.81 14.33
C GLY A 652 -12.59 -9.07 14.80
N VAL A 653 -13.07 -8.10 14.02
CA VAL A 653 -14.30 -7.35 14.34
C VAL A 653 -15.53 -8.26 14.32
N ALA A 654 -15.66 -9.11 13.29
CA ALA A 654 -16.75 -10.07 13.19
C ALA A 654 -16.76 -11.05 14.39
N ALA A 655 -15.57 -11.50 14.81
CA ALA A 655 -15.42 -12.34 16.00
C ALA A 655 -15.87 -11.63 17.28
N LEU A 656 -15.49 -10.36 17.49
CA LEU A 656 -15.94 -9.57 18.64
C LEU A 656 -17.47 -9.44 18.70
N ASN A 657 -18.10 -9.08 17.58
CA ASN A 657 -19.55 -8.92 17.49
C ASN A 657 -20.29 -10.22 17.86
N GLY A 658 -19.82 -11.35 17.34
CA GLY A 658 -20.37 -12.66 17.69
C GLY A 658 -20.14 -13.05 19.16
N LEU A 659 -18.94 -12.76 19.69
CA LEU A 659 -18.56 -13.03 21.08
C LEU A 659 -19.51 -12.32 22.07
N VAL A 660 -19.73 -11.02 21.88
CA VAL A 660 -20.57 -10.20 22.77
C VAL A 660 -22.03 -10.66 22.73
N LEU A 661 -22.56 -11.04 21.56
CA LEU A 661 -23.94 -11.49 21.42
C LEU A 661 -24.17 -12.86 22.08
N ILE A 662 -23.29 -13.84 21.84
CA ILE A 662 -23.41 -15.17 22.46
C ILE A 662 -23.19 -15.11 23.97
N SER A 663 -22.24 -14.32 24.45
CA SER A 663 -22.04 -14.12 25.89
C SER A 663 -23.31 -13.61 26.58
N TYR A 664 -24.06 -12.73 25.92
CA TYR A 664 -25.34 -12.26 26.46
C TYR A 664 -26.45 -13.33 26.41
N PHE A 665 -26.51 -14.16 25.37
CA PHE A 665 -27.43 -15.31 25.34
C PHE A 665 -27.16 -16.29 26.49
N ASN A 666 -25.88 -16.59 26.75
CA ASN A 666 -25.49 -17.45 27.86
C ASN A 666 -25.89 -16.81 29.21
N GLN A 667 -25.68 -15.51 29.38
CA GLN A 667 -26.09 -14.81 30.60
C GLN A 667 -27.61 -14.89 30.85
N LEU A 668 -28.43 -14.75 29.82
CA LEU A 668 -29.90 -14.89 29.94
C LEU A 668 -30.32 -16.33 30.28
N ARG A 669 -29.59 -17.33 29.77
CA ARG A 669 -29.82 -18.74 30.11
C ARG A 669 -29.43 -19.06 31.55
N GLU A 670 -28.35 -18.48 32.05
CA GLU A 670 -27.97 -18.57 33.46
C GLU A 670 -29.03 -17.95 34.38
N GLN A 671 -29.77 -16.95 33.90
CA GLN A 671 -30.93 -16.35 34.58
C GLN A 671 -32.22 -17.19 34.47
N GLY A 672 -32.16 -18.39 33.88
CA GLY A 672 -33.28 -19.34 33.82
C GLY A 672 -34.22 -19.18 32.64
N ARG A 673 -33.90 -18.34 31.64
CA ARG A 673 -34.69 -18.23 30.40
C ARG A 673 -34.51 -19.46 29.52
N SER A 674 -35.57 -19.84 28.80
CA SER A 674 -35.47 -20.87 27.74
C SER A 674 -34.58 -20.39 26.60
N VAL A 675 -33.99 -21.30 25.80
CA VAL A 675 -33.10 -20.94 24.68
C VAL A 675 -33.79 -19.98 23.71
N ARG A 676 -35.07 -20.21 23.41
CA ARG A 676 -35.82 -19.36 22.46
C ARG A 676 -36.11 -17.96 23.03
N GLU A 677 -36.49 -17.87 24.31
CA GLU A 677 -36.69 -16.58 24.97
C GLU A 677 -35.39 -15.81 25.12
N ALA A 678 -34.30 -16.48 25.52
CA ALA A 678 -32.98 -15.90 25.65
C ALA A 678 -32.47 -15.33 24.31
N VAL A 679 -32.72 -16.02 23.19
CA VAL A 679 -32.34 -15.54 21.85
C VAL A 679 -33.18 -14.32 21.44
N ILE A 680 -34.49 -14.32 21.65
CA ILE A 680 -35.36 -13.20 21.27
C ILE A 680 -35.08 -11.97 22.15
N GLU A 681 -35.14 -12.12 23.48
CA GLU A 681 -34.87 -11.06 24.45
C GLU A 681 -33.43 -10.55 24.31
N GLY A 682 -32.48 -11.47 24.11
CA GLY A 682 -31.08 -11.17 23.89
C GLY A 682 -30.85 -10.32 22.65
N SER A 683 -31.43 -10.73 21.52
CA SER A 683 -31.24 -10.06 20.23
C SER A 683 -31.90 -8.68 20.23
N LEU A 684 -33.09 -8.53 20.82
CA LEU A 684 -33.76 -7.23 20.93
C LEU A 684 -33.02 -6.26 21.84
N THR A 685 -32.45 -6.76 22.94
CA THR A 685 -31.69 -5.93 23.87
C THR A 685 -30.34 -5.51 23.27
N ARG A 686 -29.70 -6.40 22.50
CA ARG A 686 -28.39 -6.15 21.87
C ARG A 686 -28.46 -5.46 20.52
N LEU A 687 -29.63 -5.36 19.88
CA LEU A 687 -29.81 -4.71 18.58
C LEU A 687 -29.21 -3.29 18.57
N ARG A 688 -29.52 -2.48 19.59
CA ARG A 688 -29.04 -1.10 19.68
C ARG A 688 -27.50 -1.02 19.80
N PRO A 689 -26.86 -1.70 20.78
CA PRO A 689 -25.39 -1.73 20.86
C PRO A 689 -24.72 -2.26 19.59
N VAL A 690 -25.24 -3.34 18.99
CA VAL A 690 -24.63 -3.96 17.79
C VAL A 690 -24.76 -3.07 16.56
N LEU A 691 -25.93 -2.44 16.34
CA LEU A 691 -26.07 -1.47 15.24
C LEU A 691 -25.20 -0.24 15.46
N MET A 692 -25.08 0.24 16.70
CA MET A 692 -24.28 1.43 17.00
C MET A 692 -22.80 1.20 16.69
N THR A 693 -22.25 0.08 17.14
CA THR A 693 -20.84 -0.29 16.94
C THR A 693 -20.55 -0.53 15.45
N ALA A 694 -21.44 -1.27 14.76
CA ALA A 694 -21.35 -1.50 13.32
C ALA A 694 -21.41 -0.21 12.49
N LEU A 695 -22.35 0.69 12.80
CA LEU A 695 -22.48 1.96 12.10
C LEU A 695 -21.26 2.83 12.35
N VAL A 696 -20.83 2.98 13.61
CA VAL A 696 -19.66 3.78 13.97
C VAL A 696 -18.39 3.29 13.27
N ALA A 697 -18.14 1.98 13.26
CA ALA A 697 -17.00 1.39 12.57
C ALA A 697 -17.08 1.55 11.04
N SER A 698 -18.25 1.31 10.44
CA SER A 698 -18.43 1.49 9.00
C SER A 698 -18.24 2.96 8.60
N PHE A 699 -18.86 3.88 9.33
CA PHE A 699 -18.83 5.31 9.05
C PHE A 699 -17.48 5.96 9.38
N GLY A 700 -16.71 5.41 10.33
CA GLY A 700 -15.33 5.83 10.61
C GLY A 700 -14.38 5.65 9.42
N PHE A 701 -14.61 4.61 8.62
CA PHE A 701 -13.85 4.34 7.40
C PHE A 701 -14.37 5.05 6.14
N VAL A 702 -15.58 5.62 6.16
CA VAL A 702 -16.20 6.23 4.95
C VAL A 702 -15.31 7.31 4.31
N PRO A 703 -14.76 8.29 5.05
CA PRO A 703 -13.90 9.32 4.45
C PRO A 703 -12.70 8.71 3.73
N MET A 704 -12.05 7.69 4.33
CA MET A 704 -10.92 6.99 3.72
C MET A 704 -11.32 6.21 2.46
N ALA A 705 -12.52 5.61 2.45
CA ALA A 705 -13.02 4.87 1.31
C ALA A 705 -13.32 5.76 0.08
N ILE A 706 -13.66 7.03 0.28
CA ILE A 706 -14.02 7.97 -0.81
C ILE A 706 -12.93 9.01 -1.10
N ALA A 707 -11.90 9.13 -0.27
CA ALA A 707 -10.87 10.14 -0.40
C ALA A 707 -10.18 10.10 -1.77
N THR A 708 -10.02 11.24 -2.42
CA THR A 708 -9.38 11.38 -3.74
C THR A 708 -7.99 12.01 -3.68
N GLY A 709 -7.52 12.38 -2.49
CA GLY A 709 -6.20 13.00 -2.30
C GLY A 709 -5.05 12.01 -2.45
N THR A 710 -3.84 12.54 -2.69
CA THR A 710 -2.61 11.77 -2.82
C THR A 710 -2.37 10.83 -1.63
N GLY A 711 -2.30 9.52 -1.88
CA GLY A 711 -2.14 8.51 -0.83
C GLY A 711 -3.41 7.74 -0.51
N ALA A 712 -4.56 8.24 -0.91
CA ALA A 712 -5.82 7.55 -0.62
C ALA A 712 -5.92 6.19 -1.34
N GLU A 713 -5.19 6.00 -2.44
CA GLU A 713 -5.17 4.77 -3.25
C GLU A 713 -4.87 3.54 -2.41
N VAL A 714 -3.95 3.66 -1.44
CA VAL A 714 -3.55 2.54 -0.60
C VAL A 714 -4.56 2.28 0.53
N GLN A 715 -5.31 3.30 0.95
CA GLN A 715 -6.33 3.22 2.02
C GLN A 715 -7.69 2.72 1.53
N ARG A 716 -8.09 3.08 0.29
CA ARG A 716 -9.42 2.78 -0.26
C ARG A 716 -9.77 1.28 -0.24
N PRO A 717 -8.89 0.34 -0.68
CA PRO A 717 -9.23 -1.08 -0.68
C PRO A 717 -9.44 -1.62 0.74
N LEU A 718 -8.56 -1.24 1.68
CA LEU A 718 -8.66 -1.62 3.09
C LEU A 718 -9.98 -1.12 3.70
N ALA A 719 -10.29 0.16 3.54
CA ALA A 719 -11.52 0.76 4.07
C ALA A 719 -12.77 0.14 3.43
N THR A 720 -12.75 -0.13 2.12
CA THR A 720 -13.89 -0.74 1.40
C THR A 720 -14.21 -2.13 1.91
N VAL A 721 -13.18 -2.97 2.09
CA VAL A 721 -13.35 -4.33 2.60
C VAL A 721 -13.95 -4.31 4.00
N VAL A 722 -13.44 -3.44 4.87
CA VAL A 722 -13.92 -3.36 6.25
C VAL A 722 -15.35 -2.83 6.30
N ILE A 723 -15.71 -1.78 5.55
CA ILE A 723 -17.09 -1.25 5.49
C ILE A 723 -18.06 -2.33 4.99
N GLY A 724 -17.79 -2.90 3.81
CA GLY A 724 -18.65 -3.91 3.22
C GLY A 724 -18.80 -5.15 4.11
N GLY A 725 -17.68 -5.54 4.71
CA GLY A 725 -17.60 -6.65 5.63
C GLY A 725 -18.39 -6.43 6.92
N ILE A 726 -18.27 -5.26 7.55
CA ILE A 726 -19.00 -4.94 8.79
C ILE A 726 -20.50 -4.86 8.51
N LEU A 727 -20.93 -4.24 7.40
CA LEU A 727 -22.34 -4.17 7.02
C LEU A 727 -22.94 -5.57 6.82
N SER A 728 -22.27 -6.42 6.05
CA SER A 728 -22.70 -7.80 5.81
C SER A 728 -22.66 -8.64 7.09
N SER A 729 -21.56 -8.57 7.85
CA SER A 729 -21.37 -9.28 9.12
C SER A 729 -22.42 -8.88 10.15
N THR A 730 -22.79 -7.61 10.24
CA THR A 730 -23.79 -7.13 11.20
C THR A 730 -25.17 -7.67 10.87
N PHE A 731 -25.56 -7.58 9.60
CA PHE A 731 -26.84 -8.13 9.14
C PHE A 731 -26.92 -9.64 9.38
N LEU A 732 -25.86 -10.36 9.01
CA LEU A 732 -25.80 -11.80 9.16
C LEU A 732 -25.65 -12.24 10.62
N THR A 733 -24.95 -11.48 11.46
CA THR A 733 -24.83 -11.75 12.91
C THR A 733 -26.17 -11.56 13.61
N LEU A 734 -26.95 -10.54 13.24
CA LEU A 734 -28.27 -10.31 13.84
C LEU A 734 -29.33 -11.31 13.37
N ILE A 735 -29.11 -12.05 12.28
CA ILE A 735 -30.12 -12.96 11.71
C ILE A 735 -29.66 -14.42 11.84
N VAL A 736 -28.50 -14.75 11.27
CA VAL A 736 -27.98 -16.11 11.17
C VAL A 736 -27.48 -16.62 12.53
N LEU A 737 -26.76 -15.80 13.31
CA LEU A 737 -26.20 -16.25 14.59
C LEU A 737 -27.30 -16.65 15.62
N PRO A 738 -28.39 -15.89 15.81
CA PRO A 738 -29.54 -16.31 16.61
C PRO A 738 -30.14 -17.66 16.20
N VAL A 739 -30.28 -17.89 14.88
CA VAL A 739 -30.84 -19.14 14.33
C VAL A 739 -29.91 -20.31 14.60
N LEU A 740 -28.61 -20.13 14.34
CA LEU A 740 -27.61 -21.17 14.58
C LEU A 740 -27.50 -21.49 16.08
N TYR A 741 -27.51 -20.47 16.95
CA TYR A 741 -27.50 -20.67 18.40
C TYR A 741 -28.74 -21.44 18.86
N ALA A 742 -29.94 -21.02 18.47
CA ALA A 742 -31.20 -21.69 18.81
C ALA A 742 -31.30 -23.13 18.25
N TRP A 743 -30.56 -23.43 17.18
CA TRP A 743 -30.52 -24.77 16.60
C TRP A 743 -29.51 -25.69 17.30
N LEU A 744 -28.35 -25.16 17.66
CA LEU A 744 -27.25 -25.92 18.23
C LEU A 744 -27.40 -26.16 19.73
N GLU A 745 -27.90 -25.16 20.46
CA GLU A 745 -28.15 -25.23 21.91
C GLU A 745 -29.56 -25.77 22.18
N ARG A 746 -29.64 -26.81 23.02
CA ARG A 746 -30.92 -27.39 23.47
C ARG A 746 -31.23 -26.92 24.89
N ASP A 747 -32.52 -26.77 25.20
CA ASP A 747 -32.96 -26.56 26.56
C ASP A 747 -32.48 -27.73 27.44
N GLY A 748 -31.66 -27.44 28.45
CA GLY A 748 -31.35 -28.40 29.50
C GLY A 748 -32.63 -28.72 30.27
N LYS A 749 -32.76 -29.95 30.78
CA LYS A 749 -33.89 -30.34 31.64
C LYS A 749 -34.07 -29.28 32.74
N ARG A 750 -35.25 -28.65 32.75
CA ARG A 750 -35.69 -27.66 33.76
C ARG A 750 -35.34 -28.22 35.14
N ALA A 751 -34.36 -27.63 35.82
CA ALA A 751 -34.18 -27.89 37.24
C ALA A 751 -35.32 -27.15 37.94
N ASP A 752 -36.31 -27.88 38.44
CA ASP A 752 -37.33 -27.38 39.35
C ASP A 752 -36.64 -26.88 40.62
N LYS A 753 -36.21 -25.61 40.61
CA LYS A 753 -36.01 -24.84 41.83
C LYS A 753 -36.76 -23.52 41.67
N PRO A 754 -37.64 -23.16 42.62
CA PRO A 754 -38.34 -21.88 42.58
C PRO A 754 -37.32 -20.74 42.53
N ALA A 755 -37.56 -19.77 41.66
CA ALA A 755 -36.74 -18.57 41.56
C ALA A 755 -36.87 -17.75 42.86
N GLU A 756 -35.88 -17.87 43.75
CA GLU A 756 -35.60 -16.80 44.70
C GLU A 756 -35.08 -15.61 43.89
N ARG A 757 -35.81 -14.50 43.92
CA ARG A 757 -35.32 -13.21 43.43
C ARG A 757 -34.01 -12.92 44.16
N PRO A 758 -32.91 -12.55 43.47
CA PRO A 758 -31.73 -12.07 44.16
C PRO A 758 -32.09 -10.71 44.76
N GLU A 759 -32.46 -10.69 46.03
CA GLU A 759 -32.31 -9.48 46.85
C GLU A 759 -30.83 -9.10 46.78
N LEU A 760 -30.56 -7.88 46.31
CA LEU A 760 -29.28 -7.21 46.48
C LEU A 760 -28.99 -7.17 47.99
N LYS A 761 -28.31 -8.19 48.50
CA LYS A 761 -27.70 -8.16 49.83
C LYS A 761 -26.58 -7.14 49.78
N LEU A 762 -26.90 -5.93 50.21
CA LEU A 762 -25.93 -4.96 50.69
C LEU A 762 -25.25 -5.60 51.91
N GLU A 763 -24.05 -6.14 51.73
CA GLU A 763 -23.19 -6.44 52.87
C GLU A 763 -22.84 -5.10 53.55
N PRO A 764 -23.03 -4.99 54.88
CA PRO A 764 -22.68 -3.78 55.59
C PRO A 764 -21.16 -3.61 55.57
N ALA A 765 -20.73 -2.40 55.23
CA ALA A 765 -19.33 -1.98 55.24
C ALA A 765 -18.68 -2.36 56.58
N LEU A 766 -17.64 -3.20 56.51
CA LEU A 766 -16.67 -3.32 57.59
C LEU A 766 -15.62 -2.22 57.40
N THR A 767 -15.53 -1.41 58.45
CA THR A 767 -14.59 -0.31 58.78
C THR A 767 -13.25 -0.31 58.09
#